data_AF-A0A9P1JDQ9-F1
#
_entry.id   AF-A0A9P1JDQ9-F1
#
_cell.length_a   1.000
_cell.length_b   1.000
_cell.length_c   1.000
_cell.angle_alpha   90.00
_cell.angle_beta   90.00
_cell.angle_gamma   90.00
#
_symmetry.space_group_name_H-M   'P 1'
#
loop_
_entity.id
_entity.type
_entity.pdbx_description
1 polymer ?
#
loop_
_entity_poly.entity_id
_entity_poly.type
_entity_poly.pdbx_seq_one_letter_code
_entity_poly.pdbx_strand_id
1 'polypeptide(L)'
;MPQENNTFYITTPIYYPSGKLHIGHAYTTVAGDAMARYKRLKGFDVRYLTGTDEHGQKIQQKAEEENITPQAYVDRAVAEIQKLWKQLDISHDDFIRTTESRHKEIIEKVFQKLLDNGDIYLDEYEGWYSIPDETFYTETQLVDVERNEKGEVVGGKSPDSGHPVELIKEESYFFRMSKYADRLLKFYEENPSFIQPESRKNEMINNFIKPGLEDLAVSRTTFDWGVKVPGNPKHVVYVWIDALFNYITALGYDTENDELYKKYWPADVHLVGKEIVRFHTIYWPIMLMALDLPLPKQVFAHGWLLMKDGKMSKSKGNVVDPVTLIERYGLDELRYYLLREVPFGSDGVFTPEGFVERINYDLANDLGNLLNRTVAMIQKYFDGEIGSYEGNVTDFDQELSSVAGETVQAYEKAMENMEFSVALSTLWQLISRTNKYIDETAPWVLAKDPEKEKELRSVMYHLAESLRISAVLLQPFLTQTPEKMFAQLGVEDQSLKAWDSIQTFGQLKSTKVKKGEPLFPRLEAEEEVAYIKQKMQGTAPVKEEKAEEPQEVERLTEITFDQFMDTELRVAEVLSAEPVKKADRLLKLQIDLGFEQRQVVSGIAKHYTPDQLVGMKIICVTNLKPVKLRGELSQGMILAGESDGVLKVVAVDQSLPKGTRIK
;
A
#
# COMPACT_ATOMS: atom_id res chain seq x y z
N MET A 1 38.69 7.72 6.92
CA MET A 1 38.46 8.59 5.75
C MET A 1 37.15 8.15 5.13
N PRO A 2 36.19 9.04 4.83
CA PRO A 2 35.00 8.64 4.10
C PRO A 2 35.46 8.09 2.74
N GLN A 3 35.01 6.90 2.41
CA GLN A 3 35.35 6.23 1.16
C GLN A 3 34.76 7.06 0.02
N GLU A 4 35.60 7.61 -0.87
CA GLU A 4 35.13 8.17 -2.15
C GLU A 4 34.26 7.09 -2.81
N ASN A 5 32.98 7.40 -3.10
CA ASN A 5 31.95 6.55 -3.74
C ASN A 5 30.93 5.80 -2.84
N ASN A 6 30.45 6.38 -1.74
CA ASN A 6 29.28 5.84 -1.02
C ASN A 6 28.00 6.68 -1.20
N THR A 7 27.65 6.97 -2.47
CA THR A 7 26.41 7.66 -2.82
C THR A 7 25.22 6.71 -2.83
N PHE A 8 24.03 7.19 -2.50
CA PHE A 8 22.79 6.44 -2.63
C PHE A 8 21.69 7.32 -3.21
N TYR A 9 21.27 7.02 -4.45
CA TYR A 9 20.21 7.75 -5.14
C TYR A 9 18.92 6.94 -5.17
N ILE A 10 17.90 7.44 -4.47
CA ILE A 10 16.57 6.81 -4.38
C ILE A 10 15.49 7.76 -4.89
N THR A 11 14.49 7.23 -5.58
CA THR A 11 13.38 8.03 -6.11
C THR A 11 12.03 7.43 -5.78
N THR A 12 11.01 8.27 -5.60
CA THR A 12 9.60 7.86 -5.77
C THR A 12 9.20 7.98 -7.25
N PRO A 13 8.00 7.53 -7.64
CA PRO A 13 7.36 8.03 -8.84
C PRO A 13 7.07 9.52 -8.68
N ILE A 14 6.89 10.22 -9.78
CA ILE A 14 6.29 11.55 -9.78
C ILE A 14 4.76 11.42 -9.85
N TYR A 15 4.05 12.17 -9.02
CA TYR A 15 2.62 11.98 -8.83
C TYR A 15 1.79 12.87 -9.77
N TYR A 16 0.72 12.33 -10.33
CA TYR A 16 -0.18 13.06 -11.23
C TYR A 16 -1.12 13.98 -10.42
N PRO A 17 -0.99 15.32 -10.48
CA PRO A 17 -1.66 16.26 -9.59
C PRO A 17 -3.11 16.55 -10.01
N SER A 18 -3.81 15.57 -10.59
CA SER A 18 -5.22 15.71 -10.96
C SER A 18 -6.17 15.71 -9.75
N GLY A 19 -5.63 15.61 -8.54
CA GLY A 19 -6.32 16.00 -7.32
C GLY A 19 -5.55 15.63 -6.07
N LYS A 20 -6.14 15.93 -4.90
CA LYS A 20 -5.60 15.55 -3.57
C LYS A 20 -5.08 14.11 -3.52
N LEU A 21 -3.86 13.97 -2.99
CA LEU A 21 -3.23 12.70 -2.67
C LEU A 21 -3.91 12.04 -1.46
N HIS A 22 -3.55 10.79 -1.22
CA HIS A 22 -4.14 9.92 -0.19
C HIS A 22 -3.07 9.01 0.40
N ILE A 23 -3.41 8.23 1.43
CA ILE A 23 -2.44 7.38 2.14
C ILE A 23 -1.66 6.41 1.23
N GLY A 24 -2.22 5.96 0.10
CA GLY A 24 -1.47 5.18 -0.90
C GLY A 24 -0.27 5.91 -1.54
N HIS A 25 -0.35 7.23 -1.73
CA HIS A 25 0.77 8.05 -2.22
C HIS A 25 1.77 8.33 -1.09
N ALA A 26 1.24 8.59 0.12
CA ALA A 26 2.04 8.76 1.31
C ALA A 26 2.87 7.50 1.61
N TYR A 27 2.31 6.30 1.39
CA TYR A 27 2.99 5.03 1.60
C TYR A 27 4.31 4.93 0.83
N THR A 28 4.30 5.18 -0.48
CA THR A 28 5.52 5.15 -1.31
C THR A 28 6.55 6.18 -0.84
N THR A 29 6.08 7.40 -0.52
CA THR A 29 6.95 8.51 -0.14
C THR A 29 7.56 8.29 1.25
N VAL A 30 6.79 7.79 2.21
CA VAL A 30 7.26 7.46 3.56
C VAL A 30 8.24 6.27 3.51
N ALA A 31 8.02 5.28 2.65
CA ALA A 31 8.96 4.18 2.43
C ALA A 31 10.31 4.65 1.85
N GLY A 32 10.26 5.54 0.85
CA GLY A 32 11.47 6.17 0.29
C GLY A 32 12.23 7.00 1.32
N ASP A 33 11.50 7.78 2.12
CA ASP A 33 12.05 8.58 3.20
C ASP A 33 12.70 7.71 4.29
N ALA A 34 12.06 6.61 4.68
CA ALA A 34 12.63 5.69 5.67
C ALA A 34 13.95 5.07 5.19
N MET A 35 13.99 4.63 3.93
CA MET A 35 15.24 4.12 3.33
C MET A 35 16.31 5.21 3.23
N ALA A 36 15.95 6.41 2.78
CA ALA A 36 16.86 7.55 2.68
C ALA A 36 17.45 7.91 4.05
N ARG A 37 16.63 8.01 5.10
CA ARG A 37 17.08 8.28 6.48
C ARG A 37 17.98 7.17 7.01
N TYR A 38 17.64 5.91 6.80
CA TYR A 38 18.49 4.79 7.16
C TYR A 38 19.86 4.86 6.48
N LYS A 39 19.91 5.09 5.16
CA LYS A 39 21.17 5.23 4.43
C LYS A 39 22.00 6.43 4.90
N ARG A 40 21.37 7.58 5.19
CA ARG A 40 22.07 8.73 5.81
C ARG A 40 22.66 8.38 7.18
N LEU A 41 21.90 7.67 8.02
CA LEU A 41 22.38 7.22 9.34
C LEU A 41 23.56 6.23 9.23
N LYS A 42 23.59 5.42 8.15
CA LYS A 42 24.73 4.54 7.79
C LYS A 42 25.89 5.28 7.13
N GLY A 43 25.85 6.62 7.03
CA GLY A 43 26.92 7.44 6.49
C GLY A 43 26.99 7.50 4.95
N PHE A 44 25.92 7.16 4.24
CA PHE A 44 25.83 7.36 2.80
C PHE A 44 25.58 8.83 2.46
N ASP A 45 26.13 9.26 1.33
CA ASP A 45 25.75 10.53 0.69
C ASP A 45 24.48 10.29 -0.13
N VAL A 46 23.34 10.60 0.48
CA VAL A 46 22.02 10.27 -0.08
C VAL A 46 21.48 11.43 -0.90
N ARG A 47 20.90 11.10 -2.06
CA ARG A 47 19.97 11.98 -2.77
C ARG A 47 18.61 11.27 -2.88
N TYR A 48 17.56 11.91 -2.39
CA TYR A 48 16.20 11.39 -2.42
C TYR A 48 15.31 12.31 -3.25
N LEU A 49 14.77 11.81 -4.37
CA LEU A 49 13.93 12.57 -5.30
C LEU A 49 12.46 12.16 -5.18
N THR A 50 11.58 13.16 -5.16
CA THR A 50 10.15 13.02 -5.43
C THR A 50 9.68 14.15 -6.36
N GLY A 51 8.42 14.18 -6.78
CA GLY A 51 7.95 15.23 -7.68
C GLY A 51 6.54 15.02 -8.23
N THR A 52 6.22 15.78 -9.28
CA THR A 52 4.90 15.80 -9.92
C THR A 52 4.98 15.72 -11.44
N ASP A 53 4.12 14.87 -12.01
CA ASP A 53 3.89 14.74 -13.45
C ASP A 53 2.75 15.66 -13.86
N GLU A 54 3.08 16.80 -14.47
CA GLU A 54 2.17 17.94 -14.60
C GLU A 54 1.56 18.11 -15.99
N HIS A 55 1.89 17.27 -16.98
CA HIS A 55 1.41 17.42 -18.36
C HIS A 55 0.25 16.47 -18.70
N GLY A 56 -0.33 16.62 -19.90
CA GLY A 56 -1.36 15.72 -20.42
C GLY A 56 -2.80 16.27 -20.41
N GLN A 57 -3.65 15.59 -21.17
CA GLN A 57 -5.03 16.03 -21.46
C GLN A 57 -5.90 16.19 -20.21
N LYS A 58 -5.74 15.31 -19.22
CA LYS A 58 -6.56 15.32 -17.99
C LYS A 58 -6.32 16.54 -17.11
N ILE A 59 -5.09 17.04 -17.04
CA ILE A 59 -4.78 18.31 -16.37
C ILE A 59 -5.39 19.48 -17.14
N GLN A 60 -5.28 19.47 -18.47
CA GLN A 60 -5.88 20.50 -19.32
C GLN A 60 -7.39 20.58 -19.12
N GLN A 61 -8.11 19.45 -19.18
CA GLN A 61 -9.56 19.38 -18.98
C GLN A 61 -9.97 19.90 -17.60
N LYS A 62 -9.27 19.51 -16.52
CA LYS A 62 -9.59 19.98 -15.17
C LYS A 62 -9.36 21.48 -14.98
N ALA A 63 -8.32 22.01 -15.61
CA ALA A 63 -8.07 23.44 -15.61
C ALA A 63 -9.18 24.21 -16.36
N GLU A 64 -9.63 23.67 -17.50
CA GLU A 64 -10.75 24.21 -18.28
C GLU A 64 -12.07 24.15 -17.51
N GLU A 65 -12.38 23.05 -16.83
CA GLU A 65 -13.56 22.90 -15.94
C GLU A 65 -13.59 23.97 -14.83
N GLU A 66 -12.42 24.35 -14.31
CA GLU A 66 -12.26 25.38 -13.28
C GLU A 66 -12.07 26.80 -13.86
N ASN A 67 -12.07 26.96 -15.19
CA ASN A 67 -11.81 28.22 -15.89
C ASN A 67 -10.46 28.89 -15.51
N ILE A 68 -9.41 28.09 -15.33
CA ILE A 68 -8.04 28.54 -15.06
C ILE A 68 -7.05 27.95 -16.08
N THR A 69 -5.83 28.49 -16.14
CA THR A 69 -4.79 27.89 -16.99
C THR A 69 -4.27 26.58 -16.40
N PRO A 70 -3.83 25.61 -17.22
CA PRO A 70 -3.22 24.38 -16.71
C PRO A 70 -2.04 24.62 -15.75
N GLN A 71 -1.21 25.64 -16.03
CA GLN A 71 -0.11 26.05 -15.14
C GLN A 71 -0.64 26.47 -13.76
N ALA A 72 -1.66 27.33 -13.70
CA ALA A 72 -2.24 27.77 -12.43
C ALA A 72 -2.89 26.61 -11.66
N TYR A 73 -3.49 25.65 -12.36
CA TYR A 73 -4.03 24.44 -11.76
C TYR A 73 -2.94 23.61 -11.08
N VAL A 74 -1.85 23.30 -11.80
CA VAL A 74 -0.76 22.47 -11.25
C VAL A 74 0.01 23.20 -10.17
N ASP A 75 0.24 24.52 -10.27
CA ASP A 75 0.90 25.30 -9.21
C ASP A 75 0.15 25.19 -7.88
N ARG A 76 -1.19 25.29 -7.92
CA ARG A 76 -2.04 25.13 -6.74
C ARG A 76 -1.99 23.69 -6.20
N ALA A 77 -2.04 22.70 -7.07
CA ALA A 77 -2.01 21.30 -6.67
C ALA A 77 -0.66 20.90 -6.06
N VAL A 78 0.44 21.37 -6.64
CA VAL A 78 1.81 21.14 -6.16
C VAL A 78 2.03 21.76 -4.78
N ALA A 79 1.51 22.97 -4.54
CA ALA A 79 1.58 23.59 -3.22
C ALA A 79 0.93 22.71 -2.12
N GLU A 80 -0.21 22.08 -2.40
CA GLU A 80 -0.85 21.15 -1.47
C GLU A 80 -0.06 19.85 -1.29
N ILE A 81 0.57 19.34 -2.35
CA ILE A 81 1.43 18.14 -2.31
C ILE A 81 2.69 18.41 -1.47
N GLN A 82 3.38 19.53 -1.70
CA GLN A 82 4.55 19.92 -0.92
C GLN A 82 4.19 20.19 0.55
N LYS A 83 3.02 20.77 0.82
CA LYS A 83 2.50 20.92 2.18
C LYS A 83 2.30 19.58 2.86
N LEU A 84 1.74 18.59 2.16
CA LEU A 84 1.60 17.22 2.67
C LEU A 84 2.96 16.58 2.96
N TRP A 85 3.94 16.71 2.07
CA TRP A 85 5.30 16.20 2.31
C TRP A 85 5.98 16.85 3.50
N LYS A 86 5.76 18.15 3.72
CA LYS A 86 6.23 18.84 4.92
C LYS A 86 5.52 18.33 6.18
N GLN A 87 4.21 18.07 6.14
CA GLN A 87 3.47 17.51 7.28
C GLN A 87 3.89 16.07 7.60
N LEU A 88 4.28 15.29 6.59
CA LEU A 88 4.81 13.93 6.73
C LEU A 88 6.31 13.88 7.11
N ASP A 89 6.94 15.04 7.26
CA ASP A 89 8.39 15.22 7.46
C ASP A 89 9.24 14.40 6.46
N ILE A 90 8.91 14.52 5.17
CA ILE A 90 9.66 13.85 4.09
C ILE A 90 10.96 14.60 3.81
N SER A 91 12.09 13.92 3.95
CA SER A 91 13.44 14.44 3.79
C SER A 91 13.98 14.29 2.36
N HIS A 92 13.17 14.62 1.35
CA HIS A 92 13.62 14.65 -0.05
C HIS A 92 14.59 15.83 -0.27
N ASP A 93 15.61 15.60 -1.10
CA ASP A 93 16.65 16.60 -1.40
C ASP A 93 16.29 17.48 -2.60
N ASP A 94 15.32 17.05 -3.41
CA ASP A 94 14.77 17.80 -4.55
C ASP A 94 13.33 17.39 -4.80
N PHE A 95 12.54 18.32 -5.35
CA PHE A 95 11.17 18.11 -5.78
C PHE A 95 11.06 18.52 -7.25
N ILE A 96 11.05 17.53 -8.15
CA ILE A 96 11.00 17.80 -9.60
C ILE A 96 9.57 18.07 -10.06
N ARG A 97 9.40 19.08 -10.92
CA ARG A 97 8.14 19.38 -11.61
C ARG A 97 8.37 19.29 -13.10
N THR A 98 7.57 18.53 -13.84
CA THR A 98 7.76 18.43 -15.30
C THR A 98 7.50 19.75 -16.03
N THR A 99 6.85 20.73 -15.39
CA THR A 99 6.68 22.08 -15.94
C THR A 99 7.94 22.96 -15.89
N GLU A 100 8.97 22.59 -15.11
CA GLU A 100 10.21 23.36 -14.96
C GLU A 100 11.04 23.38 -16.25
N SER A 101 11.69 24.51 -16.54
CA SER A 101 12.55 24.65 -17.74
C SER A 101 13.69 23.64 -17.75
N ARG A 102 14.32 23.37 -16.59
CA ARG A 102 15.37 22.35 -16.44
C ARG A 102 14.93 20.96 -16.88
N HIS A 103 13.64 20.66 -16.82
CA HIS A 103 13.08 19.41 -17.31
C HIS A 103 12.82 19.50 -18.81
N LYS A 104 12.01 20.48 -19.25
CA LYS A 104 11.56 20.64 -20.64
C LYS A 104 12.71 20.70 -21.64
N GLU A 105 13.75 21.48 -21.33
CA GLU A 105 14.92 21.64 -22.21
C GLU A 105 15.65 20.31 -22.43
N ILE A 106 15.74 19.46 -21.40
CA ILE A 106 16.38 18.15 -21.52
C ILE A 106 15.46 17.17 -22.26
N ILE A 107 14.14 17.22 -22.03
CA ILE A 107 13.17 16.39 -22.78
C ILE A 107 13.24 16.69 -24.29
N GLU A 108 13.32 17.96 -24.67
CA GLU A 108 13.51 18.36 -26.07
C GLU A 108 14.80 17.77 -26.66
N LYS A 109 15.94 17.88 -25.96
CA LYS A 109 17.21 17.29 -26.38
C LYS A 109 17.15 15.76 -26.51
N VAL A 110 16.54 15.10 -25.52
CA VAL A 110 16.35 13.64 -25.49
C VAL A 110 15.53 13.18 -26.69
N PHE A 111 14.41 13.85 -26.95
CA PHE A 111 13.54 13.50 -28.06
C PHE A 111 14.27 13.66 -29.40
N GLN A 112 14.98 14.78 -29.58
CA GLN A 112 15.78 15.02 -30.78
C GLN A 112 16.86 13.95 -30.97
N LYS A 113 17.58 13.59 -29.91
CA LYS A 113 18.63 12.56 -29.97
C LYS A 113 18.08 11.18 -30.34
N LEU A 114 16.92 10.80 -29.80
CA LEU A 114 16.24 9.54 -30.17
C LEU A 114 15.74 9.55 -31.62
N LEU A 115 15.30 10.71 -32.12
CA LEU A 115 14.94 10.90 -33.53
C LEU A 115 16.17 10.77 -34.44
N ASP A 116 17.27 11.44 -34.09
CA ASP A 116 18.53 11.42 -34.85
C ASP A 116 19.16 10.02 -34.90
N ASN A 117 19.02 9.23 -33.82
CA ASN A 117 19.46 7.83 -33.76
C ASN A 117 18.58 6.88 -34.60
N GLY A 118 17.44 7.35 -35.11
CA GLY A 118 16.45 6.54 -35.84
C GLY A 118 15.62 5.62 -34.94
N ASP A 119 15.67 5.83 -33.63
CA ASP A 119 14.88 5.09 -32.64
C ASP A 119 13.46 5.65 -32.52
N ILE A 120 13.26 6.92 -32.85
CA ILE A 120 11.94 7.52 -33.05
C ILE A 120 11.68 7.70 -34.55
N TYR A 121 10.46 7.43 -34.99
CA TYR A 121 10.00 7.69 -36.35
C TYR A 121 8.53 8.15 -36.34
N LEU A 122 8.13 8.90 -37.37
CA LEU A 122 6.74 9.35 -37.53
C LEU A 122 5.94 8.27 -38.28
N ASP A 123 4.76 7.96 -37.77
CA ASP A 123 3.80 7.05 -38.40
C ASP A 123 2.36 7.45 -38.02
N GLU A 124 1.37 6.80 -38.62
CA GLU A 124 -0.04 6.95 -38.24
C GLU A 124 -0.47 5.78 -37.36
N TYR A 125 -0.95 6.09 -36.15
CA TYR A 125 -1.57 5.10 -35.27
C TYR A 125 -3.06 4.97 -35.61
N GLU A 126 -3.54 3.76 -35.82
CA GLU A 126 -4.96 3.42 -35.87
C GLU A 126 -5.26 2.40 -34.77
N GLY A 127 -6.12 2.75 -33.80
CA GLY A 127 -6.46 1.84 -32.71
C GLY A 127 -7.73 2.23 -31.97
N TRP A 128 -8.25 1.29 -31.18
CA TRP A 128 -9.51 1.44 -30.45
C TRP A 128 -9.26 2.09 -29.10
N TYR A 129 -9.68 3.33 -28.92
CA TYR A 129 -9.41 4.12 -27.73
C TYR A 129 -10.62 4.16 -26.79
N SER A 130 -10.39 3.83 -25.52
CA SER A 130 -11.35 4.13 -24.46
C SER A 130 -11.03 5.49 -23.85
N ILE A 131 -11.88 6.49 -24.06
CA ILE A 131 -11.72 7.82 -23.47
C ILE A 131 -11.69 7.74 -21.93
N PRO A 132 -12.58 6.99 -21.25
CA PRO A 132 -12.55 6.90 -19.79
C PRO A 132 -11.31 6.21 -19.22
N ASP A 133 -10.71 5.27 -19.96
CA ASP A 133 -9.53 4.51 -19.51
C ASP A 133 -8.21 5.10 -20.02
N GLU A 134 -8.29 6.12 -20.88
CA GLU A 134 -7.17 6.74 -21.58
C GLU A 134 -6.23 5.73 -22.29
N THR A 135 -6.78 4.59 -22.72
CA THR A 135 -6.01 3.44 -23.18
C THR A 135 -6.44 3.03 -24.59
N PHE A 136 -5.44 2.77 -25.43
CA PHE A 136 -5.65 2.13 -26.71
C PHE A 136 -5.60 0.62 -26.57
N TYR A 137 -6.53 -0.03 -27.25
CA TYR A 137 -6.65 -1.47 -27.33
C TYR A 137 -6.51 -1.89 -28.79
N THR A 138 -5.85 -3.02 -28.99
CA THR A 138 -5.91 -3.72 -30.27
C THR A 138 -7.27 -4.40 -30.42
N GLU A 139 -7.66 -4.74 -31.65
CA GLU A 139 -8.91 -5.45 -31.91
C GLU A 139 -9.05 -6.76 -31.11
N THR A 140 -7.92 -7.42 -30.80
CA THR A 140 -7.90 -8.68 -30.06
C THR A 140 -8.09 -8.51 -28.55
N GLN A 141 -7.91 -7.29 -28.03
CA GLN A 141 -8.05 -6.97 -26.61
C GLN A 141 -9.46 -6.52 -26.23
N LEU A 142 -10.28 -6.11 -27.21
CA LEU A 142 -11.65 -5.63 -26.95
C LEU A 142 -12.57 -6.73 -26.45
N VAL A 143 -13.49 -6.37 -25.55
CA VAL A 143 -14.63 -7.19 -25.12
C VAL A 143 -15.92 -6.67 -25.76
N ASP A 144 -16.96 -7.50 -25.82
CA ASP A 144 -18.22 -7.18 -26.52
C ASP A 144 -18.00 -6.64 -27.94
N VAL A 145 -17.10 -7.28 -28.70
CA VAL A 145 -16.68 -6.82 -30.04
C VAL A 145 -17.86 -6.79 -31.00
N GLU A 146 -18.16 -5.60 -31.52
CA GLU A 146 -19.16 -5.38 -32.54
C GLU A 146 -18.51 -5.51 -33.92
N ARG A 147 -19.09 -6.35 -34.79
CA ARG A 147 -18.61 -6.59 -36.15
C ARG A 147 -19.68 -6.24 -37.17
N ASN A 148 -19.26 -5.67 -38.31
CA ASN A 148 -20.15 -5.42 -39.43
C ASN A 148 -20.44 -6.71 -40.23
N GLU A 149 -21.31 -6.62 -41.26
CA GLU A 149 -21.67 -7.74 -42.14
C GLU A 149 -20.48 -8.37 -42.89
N LYS A 150 -19.34 -7.67 -42.97
CA LYS A 150 -18.09 -8.14 -43.58
C LYS A 150 -17.13 -8.77 -42.58
N GLY A 151 -17.48 -8.78 -41.29
CA GLY A 151 -16.68 -9.34 -40.20
C GLY A 151 -15.61 -8.41 -39.64
N GLU A 152 -15.55 -7.14 -40.08
CA GLU A 152 -14.61 -6.13 -39.58
C GLU A 152 -15.09 -5.62 -38.22
N VAL A 153 -14.16 -5.34 -37.30
CA VAL A 153 -14.49 -4.74 -36.01
C VAL A 153 -14.93 -3.30 -36.25
N VAL A 154 -16.10 -2.92 -35.75
CA VAL A 154 -16.67 -1.56 -35.85
C VAL A 154 -16.95 -0.93 -34.49
N GLY A 155 -16.77 -1.69 -33.42
CA GLY A 155 -16.95 -1.20 -32.06
C GLY A 155 -16.59 -2.30 -31.05
N GLY A 156 -16.61 -1.93 -29.78
CA GLY A 156 -16.40 -2.83 -28.67
C GLY A 156 -16.35 -2.07 -27.37
N LYS A 157 -15.88 -2.74 -26.34
CA LYS A 157 -15.66 -2.16 -25.03
C LYS A 157 -14.26 -2.48 -24.53
N SER A 158 -13.76 -1.59 -23.67
CA SER A 158 -12.54 -1.79 -22.92
C SER A 158 -12.61 -3.07 -22.08
N PRO A 159 -11.60 -3.95 -22.15
CA PRO A 159 -11.50 -5.12 -21.28
C PRO A 159 -11.36 -4.75 -19.80
N ASP A 160 -10.87 -3.54 -19.51
CA ASP A 160 -10.56 -3.11 -18.15
C ASP A 160 -11.78 -2.52 -17.43
N SER A 161 -12.62 -1.77 -18.14
CA SER A 161 -13.73 -1.01 -17.54
C SER A 161 -15.11 -1.33 -18.10
N GLY A 162 -15.19 -1.99 -19.25
CA GLY A 162 -16.43 -2.17 -19.99
C GLY A 162 -16.96 -0.87 -20.63
N HIS A 163 -16.19 0.22 -20.65
CA HIS A 163 -16.56 1.44 -21.37
C HIS A 163 -16.42 1.27 -22.89
N PRO A 164 -17.26 1.93 -23.70
CA PRO A 164 -17.16 1.86 -25.16
C PRO A 164 -15.84 2.45 -25.66
N VAL A 165 -15.31 1.84 -26.73
CA VAL A 165 -14.11 2.32 -27.43
C VAL A 165 -14.47 2.97 -28.77
N GLU A 166 -13.63 3.91 -29.21
CA GLU A 166 -13.74 4.59 -30.51
C GLU A 166 -12.49 4.33 -31.35
N LEU A 167 -12.65 4.07 -32.65
CA LEU A 167 -11.52 3.94 -33.55
C LEU A 167 -10.92 5.32 -33.83
N ILE A 168 -9.71 5.56 -33.33
CA ILE A 168 -9.00 6.82 -33.52
C ILE A 168 -7.82 6.59 -34.45
N LYS A 169 -7.70 7.47 -35.45
CA LYS A 169 -6.51 7.64 -36.27
C LYS A 169 -5.79 8.90 -35.87
N GLU A 170 -4.54 8.77 -35.45
CA GLU A 170 -3.72 9.90 -35.05
C GLU A 170 -2.29 9.74 -35.55
N GLU A 171 -1.76 10.80 -36.18
CA GLU A 171 -0.34 10.91 -36.48
C GLU A 171 0.45 10.96 -35.15
N SER A 172 1.41 10.06 -34.98
CA SER A 172 2.24 10.01 -33.79
C SER A 172 3.67 9.61 -34.12
N TYR A 173 4.63 10.14 -33.37
CA TYR A 173 5.94 9.57 -33.26
C TYR A 173 5.90 8.26 -32.46
N PHE A 174 6.61 7.25 -32.95
CA PHE A 174 6.76 5.94 -32.33
C PHE A 174 8.22 5.67 -31.99
N PHE A 175 8.43 5.03 -30.85
CA PHE A 175 9.72 4.59 -30.38
C PHE A 175 9.90 3.08 -30.59
N ARG A 176 11.02 2.69 -31.20
CA ARG A 176 11.36 1.31 -31.62
C ARG A 176 11.72 0.40 -30.45
N MET A 177 10.74 0.07 -29.62
CA MET A 177 10.90 -0.81 -28.45
C MET A 177 11.41 -2.20 -28.82
N SER A 178 10.86 -2.76 -29.91
CA SER A 178 11.16 -4.11 -30.40
C SER A 178 12.66 -4.37 -30.60
N LYS A 179 13.42 -3.35 -31.05
CA LYS A 179 14.87 -3.38 -31.28
C LYS A 179 15.69 -3.76 -30.05
N TYR A 180 15.17 -3.54 -28.84
CA TYR A 180 15.93 -3.67 -27.58
C TYR A 180 15.51 -4.86 -26.71
N ALA A 181 14.53 -5.66 -27.14
CA ALA A 181 13.98 -6.76 -26.34
C ALA A 181 15.06 -7.76 -25.87
N ASP A 182 15.94 -8.21 -26.78
CA ASP A 182 17.00 -9.17 -26.46
C ASP A 182 18.05 -8.58 -25.49
N ARG A 183 18.41 -7.30 -25.68
CA ARG A 183 19.36 -6.60 -24.80
C ARG A 183 18.77 -6.43 -23.39
N LEU A 184 17.47 -6.15 -23.29
CA LEU A 184 16.75 -6.05 -22.03
C LEU A 184 16.65 -7.40 -21.30
N LEU A 185 16.33 -8.49 -22.01
CA LEU A 185 16.30 -9.83 -21.41
C LEU A 185 17.66 -10.23 -20.87
N LYS A 186 18.73 -10.02 -21.65
CA LYS A 186 20.09 -10.28 -21.20
C LYS A 186 20.45 -9.47 -19.94
N PHE A 187 20.04 -8.20 -19.89
CA PHE A 187 20.25 -7.37 -18.70
C PHE A 187 19.56 -7.96 -17.45
N TYR A 188 18.35 -8.49 -17.57
CA TYR A 188 17.66 -9.13 -16.44
C TYR A 188 18.31 -10.43 -15.95
N GLU A 189 18.93 -11.18 -16.87
CA GLU A 189 19.67 -12.40 -16.54
C GLU A 189 20.96 -12.06 -15.78
N GLU A 190 21.67 -11.02 -16.23
CA GLU A 190 22.92 -10.56 -15.61
C GLU A 190 22.68 -9.80 -14.29
N ASN A 191 21.49 -9.22 -14.10
CA ASN A 191 21.12 -8.42 -12.93
C ASN A 191 19.85 -8.97 -12.28
N PRO A 192 19.94 -10.13 -11.58
CA PRO A 192 18.75 -10.82 -11.08
C PRO A 192 17.95 -10.00 -10.07
N SER A 193 18.60 -9.08 -9.35
CA SER A 193 17.99 -8.19 -8.36
C SER A 193 17.39 -6.91 -8.94
N PHE A 194 17.47 -6.68 -10.26
CA PHE A 194 16.99 -5.45 -10.89
C PHE A 194 15.49 -5.20 -10.63
N ILE A 195 14.65 -6.23 -10.64
CA ILE A 195 13.21 -6.09 -10.41
C ILE A 195 12.85 -6.82 -9.12
N GLN A 196 12.38 -6.07 -8.13
CA GLN A 196 11.92 -6.61 -6.85
C GLN A 196 10.44 -6.26 -6.60
N PRO A 197 9.65 -7.15 -5.98
CA PRO A 197 9.97 -8.55 -5.68
C PRO A 197 9.99 -9.44 -6.94
N GLU A 198 10.60 -10.64 -6.84
CA GLU A 198 10.77 -11.61 -7.95
C GLU A 198 9.47 -11.95 -8.70
N SER A 199 8.31 -11.90 -8.02
CA SER A 199 7.01 -12.12 -8.66
C SER A 199 6.74 -11.12 -9.79
N ARG A 200 7.18 -9.86 -9.63
CA ARG A 200 7.02 -8.80 -10.64
C ARG A 200 7.93 -9.01 -11.84
N LYS A 201 9.15 -9.49 -11.62
CA LYS A 201 10.07 -9.88 -12.70
C LYS A 201 9.43 -10.93 -13.62
N ASN A 202 8.88 -11.98 -13.01
CA ASN A 202 8.22 -13.07 -13.74
C ASN A 202 7.00 -12.58 -14.53
N GLU A 203 6.21 -11.67 -13.95
CA GLU A 203 5.09 -11.01 -14.63
C GLU A 203 5.57 -10.23 -15.87
N MET A 204 6.62 -9.42 -15.73
CA MET A 204 7.16 -8.60 -16.83
C MET A 204 7.68 -9.45 -17.99
N ILE A 205 8.45 -10.51 -17.68
CA ILE A 205 9.03 -11.39 -18.69
C ILE A 205 7.93 -12.16 -19.43
N ASN A 206 7.01 -12.79 -18.70
CA ASN A 206 6.05 -13.70 -19.31
C ASN A 206 4.91 -12.98 -20.05
N ASN A 207 4.41 -11.87 -19.50
CA ASN A 207 3.21 -11.23 -20.02
C ASN A 207 3.51 -10.17 -21.08
N PHE A 208 4.72 -9.59 -21.09
CA PHE A 208 5.03 -8.45 -21.96
C PHE A 208 6.22 -8.70 -22.88
N ILE A 209 7.32 -9.29 -22.40
CA ILE A 209 8.52 -9.44 -23.24
C ILE A 209 8.44 -10.67 -24.14
N LYS A 210 8.05 -11.84 -23.59
CA LYS A 210 7.95 -13.09 -24.38
C LYS A 210 6.98 -13.02 -25.57
N PRO A 211 5.80 -12.35 -25.48
CA PRO A 211 4.92 -12.19 -26.63
C PRO A 211 5.50 -11.30 -27.74
N GLY A 212 6.51 -10.48 -27.44
CA GLY A 212 7.07 -9.45 -28.30
C GLY A 212 6.67 -8.06 -27.86
N LEU A 213 7.60 -7.09 -27.98
CA LEU A 213 7.35 -5.68 -27.67
C LEU A 213 6.90 -4.94 -28.93
N GLU A 214 5.73 -4.32 -28.88
CA GLU A 214 5.27 -3.37 -29.89
C GLU A 214 5.96 -2.02 -29.74
N ASP A 215 6.08 -1.29 -30.84
CA ASP A 215 6.65 0.06 -30.84
C ASP A 215 5.71 1.04 -30.12
N LEU A 216 6.29 1.96 -29.34
CA LEU A 216 5.56 2.76 -28.36
C LEU A 216 5.25 4.16 -28.91
N ALA A 217 3.97 4.56 -28.92
CA ALA A 217 3.61 5.92 -29.29
C ALA A 217 4.09 6.93 -28.23
N VAL A 218 5.00 7.83 -28.61
CA VAL A 218 5.69 8.78 -27.73
C VAL A 218 5.34 10.26 -27.99
N SER A 219 4.32 10.53 -28.81
CA SER A 219 3.77 11.88 -28.98
C SER A 219 2.24 11.88 -29.11
N ARG A 220 1.61 13.04 -28.99
CA ARG A 220 0.18 13.28 -29.30
C ARG A 220 -0.01 14.62 -29.98
N THR A 221 -1.11 14.77 -30.71
CA THR A 221 -1.59 15.98 -31.40
C THR A 221 -2.96 16.43 -30.90
N THR A 222 -3.64 15.61 -30.10
CA THR A 222 -5.00 15.82 -29.58
C THR A 222 -5.11 16.82 -28.43
N PHE A 223 -4.00 17.23 -27.82
CA PHE A 223 -3.97 18.24 -26.76
C PHE A 223 -2.68 19.05 -26.81
N ASP A 224 -2.69 20.24 -26.18
CA ASP A 224 -1.59 21.20 -26.26
C ASP A 224 -0.71 21.26 -25.01
N TRP A 225 -1.23 20.82 -23.87
CA TRP A 225 -0.55 20.90 -22.57
C TRP A 225 0.54 19.82 -22.40
N GLY A 226 1.77 20.16 -22.80
CA GLY A 226 2.98 19.36 -22.58
C GLY A 226 4.20 19.94 -23.29
N VAL A 227 5.33 19.22 -23.25
CA VAL A 227 6.56 19.60 -23.95
C VAL A 227 6.36 19.45 -25.46
N LYS A 228 6.68 20.48 -26.24
CA LYS A 228 6.52 20.42 -27.70
C LYS A 228 7.63 19.59 -28.33
N VAL A 229 7.29 18.81 -29.36
CA VAL A 229 8.30 18.07 -30.13
C VAL A 229 9.17 19.06 -30.91
N PRO A 230 10.52 19.01 -30.78
CA PRO A 230 11.41 19.87 -31.53
C PRO A 230 11.20 19.75 -33.05
N GLY A 231 11.08 20.88 -33.73
CA GLY A 231 10.84 20.92 -35.18
C GLY A 231 9.42 20.57 -35.63
N ASN A 232 8.54 20.07 -34.74
CA ASN A 232 7.15 19.75 -35.05
C ASN A 232 6.20 20.15 -33.90
N PRO A 233 5.88 21.45 -33.74
CA PRO A 233 5.14 21.97 -32.59
C PRO A 233 3.67 21.54 -32.53
N LYS A 234 3.14 20.92 -33.60
CA LYS A 234 1.83 20.25 -33.60
C LYS A 234 1.81 19.08 -32.63
N HIS A 235 2.95 18.44 -32.40
CA HIS A 235 3.08 17.32 -31.48
C HIS A 235 3.54 17.77 -30.09
N VAL A 236 2.98 17.10 -29.10
CA VAL A 236 3.37 17.13 -27.70
C VAL A 236 4.03 15.80 -27.35
N VAL A 237 5.16 15.84 -26.66
CA VAL A 237 5.85 14.64 -26.13
C VAL A 237 4.93 13.96 -25.13
N TYR A 238 4.70 12.65 -25.32
CA TYR A 238 3.81 11.88 -24.48
C TYR A 238 4.47 11.45 -23.18
N VAL A 239 3.64 11.05 -22.21
CA VAL A 239 4.01 10.81 -20.80
C VAL A 239 5.21 9.90 -20.61
N TRP A 240 5.46 8.94 -21.51
CA TRP A 240 6.56 7.99 -21.34
C TRP A 240 7.94 8.66 -21.36
N ILE A 241 8.21 9.56 -22.31
CA ILE A 241 9.50 10.26 -22.37
C ILE A 241 9.52 11.37 -21.33
N ASP A 242 8.46 12.17 -21.24
CA ASP A 242 8.38 13.30 -20.32
C ASP A 242 8.54 12.83 -18.86
N ALA A 243 7.65 11.96 -18.39
CA ALA A 243 7.64 11.55 -16.99
C ALA A 243 8.87 10.71 -16.60
N LEU A 244 9.30 9.71 -17.40
CA LEU A 244 10.39 8.81 -16.97
C LEU A 244 11.74 9.51 -16.87
N PHE A 245 11.98 10.53 -17.69
CA PHE A 245 13.25 11.26 -17.66
C PHE A 245 13.38 12.22 -16.47
N ASN A 246 12.33 12.41 -15.66
CA ASN A 246 12.40 13.18 -14.40
C ASN A 246 13.61 12.76 -13.54
N TYR A 247 13.93 11.45 -13.51
CA TYR A 247 14.98 10.87 -12.68
C TYR A 247 16.40 11.34 -13.02
N ILE A 248 16.64 11.75 -14.26
CA ILE A 248 17.96 12.28 -14.70
C ILE A 248 17.92 13.77 -15.00
N THR A 249 16.76 14.32 -15.37
CA THR A 249 16.60 15.77 -15.55
C THR A 249 16.73 16.53 -14.23
N ALA A 250 16.22 15.99 -13.12
CA ALA A 250 16.43 16.55 -11.78
C ALA A 250 17.91 16.59 -11.36
N LEU A 251 18.76 15.78 -12.01
CA LEU A 251 20.21 15.76 -11.79
C LEU A 251 21.00 16.63 -12.79
N GLY A 252 20.33 17.31 -13.72
CA GLY A 252 20.98 18.17 -14.71
C GLY A 252 21.63 17.42 -15.88
N TYR A 253 21.13 16.24 -16.25
CA TYR A 253 21.64 15.46 -17.40
C TYR A 253 21.81 16.30 -18.66
N ASP A 254 23.00 16.23 -19.28
CA ASP A 254 23.33 16.91 -20.56
C ASP A 254 23.14 18.45 -20.50
N THR A 255 23.44 19.02 -19.33
CA THR A 255 23.51 20.46 -19.08
C THR A 255 24.93 20.87 -18.66
N GLU A 256 25.21 22.17 -18.59
CA GLU A 256 26.49 22.67 -18.07
C GLU A 256 26.69 22.37 -16.58
N ASN A 257 25.61 22.08 -15.85
CA ASN A 257 25.60 21.79 -14.41
C ASN A 257 25.22 20.33 -14.13
N ASP A 258 25.93 19.37 -14.76
CA ASP A 258 25.66 17.92 -14.67
C ASP A 258 26.39 17.21 -13.52
N GLU A 259 26.92 17.95 -12.54
CA GLU A 259 27.70 17.43 -11.42
C GLU A 259 26.92 16.39 -10.61
N LEU A 260 25.63 16.67 -10.37
CA LEU A 260 24.74 15.74 -9.66
C LEU A 260 24.48 14.48 -10.48
N TYR A 261 24.32 14.60 -11.80
CA TYR A 261 24.16 13.46 -12.68
C TYR A 261 25.39 12.55 -12.62
N LYS A 262 26.59 13.11 -12.77
CA LYS A 262 27.86 12.37 -12.68
C LYS A 262 28.08 11.69 -11.32
N LYS A 263 27.54 12.27 -10.26
CA LYS A 263 27.70 11.78 -8.88
C LYS A 263 26.70 10.69 -8.51
N TYR A 264 25.42 10.86 -8.88
CA TYR A 264 24.32 10.04 -8.37
C TYR A 264 23.72 9.07 -9.40
N TRP A 265 23.93 9.27 -10.70
CA TRP A 265 23.40 8.36 -11.72
C TRP A 265 24.39 7.21 -11.99
N PRO A 266 23.93 5.93 -12.09
CA PRO A 266 22.54 5.47 -12.09
C PRO A 266 21.89 5.39 -10.70
N ALA A 267 20.56 5.56 -10.65
CA ALA A 267 19.80 5.40 -9.42
C ALA A 267 20.02 4.02 -8.79
N ASP A 268 20.23 4.01 -7.47
CA ASP A 268 20.31 2.77 -6.70
C ASP A 268 18.95 2.10 -6.62
N VAL A 269 17.88 2.89 -6.40
CA VAL A 269 16.52 2.38 -6.24
C VAL A 269 15.49 3.33 -6.85
N HIS A 270 14.65 2.80 -7.73
CA HIS A 270 13.36 3.41 -8.04
C HIS A 270 12.26 2.68 -7.25
N LEU A 271 11.60 3.38 -6.34
CA LEU A 271 10.38 2.88 -5.68
C LEU A 271 9.18 3.18 -6.56
N VAL A 272 8.35 2.17 -6.82
CA VAL A 272 7.16 2.33 -7.66
C VAL A 272 5.99 1.48 -7.17
N GLY A 273 4.76 1.87 -7.52
CA GLY A 273 3.61 0.99 -7.40
C GLY A 273 3.62 -0.11 -8.48
N LYS A 274 3.07 -1.28 -8.17
CA LYS A 274 2.99 -2.41 -9.10
C LYS A 274 2.31 -2.07 -10.44
N GLU A 275 1.45 -1.07 -10.49
CA GLU A 275 0.73 -0.66 -11.71
C GLU A 275 1.62 0.04 -12.74
N ILE A 276 2.73 0.64 -12.31
CA ILE A 276 3.68 1.34 -13.20
C ILE A 276 5.01 0.59 -13.33
N VAL A 277 5.12 -0.63 -12.78
CA VAL A 277 6.35 -1.44 -12.83
C VAL A 277 6.78 -1.73 -14.27
N ARG A 278 5.81 -1.94 -15.18
CA ARG A 278 6.06 -2.16 -16.61
C ARG A 278 6.84 -1.02 -17.23
N PHE A 279 6.49 0.22 -16.89
CA PHE A 279 7.12 1.40 -17.45
C PHE A 279 8.57 1.54 -16.97
N HIS A 280 8.83 1.21 -15.71
CA HIS A 280 10.14 1.36 -15.08
C HIS A 280 11.09 0.20 -15.36
N THR A 281 10.55 -0.96 -15.72
CA THR A 281 11.34 -2.16 -16.00
C THR A 281 11.50 -2.41 -17.48
N ILE A 282 10.57 -1.96 -18.34
CA ILE A 282 10.67 -2.17 -19.79
C ILE A 282 10.97 -0.87 -20.54
N TYR A 283 10.09 0.14 -20.43
CA TYR A 283 10.19 1.34 -21.27
C TYR A 283 11.41 2.18 -20.89
N TRP A 284 11.55 2.45 -19.60
CA TRP A 284 12.64 3.24 -19.07
C TRP A 284 14.03 2.70 -19.42
N PRO A 285 14.37 1.43 -19.11
CA PRO A 285 15.69 0.92 -19.45
C PRO A 285 15.91 0.82 -20.96
N ILE A 286 14.89 0.58 -21.77
CA ILE A 286 15.05 0.60 -23.23
C ILE A 286 15.35 2.02 -23.74
N MET A 287 14.68 3.05 -23.23
CA MET A 287 14.98 4.45 -23.55
C MET A 287 16.41 4.83 -23.15
N LEU A 288 16.86 4.39 -21.96
CA LEU A 288 18.24 4.57 -21.51
C LEU A 288 19.24 3.82 -22.41
N MET A 289 18.94 2.57 -22.80
CA MET A 289 19.77 1.79 -23.73
C MET A 289 19.89 2.45 -25.10
N ALA A 290 18.83 3.09 -25.59
CA ALA A 290 18.83 3.83 -26.85
C ALA A 290 19.69 5.10 -26.81
N LEU A 291 19.83 5.70 -25.62
CA LEU A 291 20.71 6.84 -25.36
C LEU A 291 22.13 6.45 -24.91
N ASP A 292 22.40 5.15 -24.81
CA ASP A 292 23.63 4.55 -24.26
C ASP A 292 23.96 5.04 -22.83
N LEU A 293 22.93 5.12 -21.98
CA LEU A 293 23.04 5.52 -20.59
C LEU A 293 23.07 4.29 -19.64
N PRO A 294 23.75 4.38 -18.48
CA PRO A 294 23.72 3.32 -17.50
C PRO A 294 22.32 3.16 -16.91
N LEU A 295 21.94 1.92 -16.61
CA LEU A 295 20.62 1.55 -16.11
C LEU A 295 20.55 1.63 -14.59
N PRO A 296 19.37 1.92 -14.00
CA PRO A 296 19.17 1.87 -12.56
C PRO A 296 19.50 0.48 -12.00
N LYS A 297 20.03 0.44 -10.77
CA LYS A 297 20.46 -0.80 -10.12
C LYS A 297 19.28 -1.66 -9.68
N GLN A 298 18.19 -1.03 -9.24
CA GLN A 298 16.99 -1.71 -8.77
C GLN A 298 15.71 -0.89 -9.00
N VAL A 299 14.63 -1.58 -9.36
CA VAL A 299 13.24 -1.11 -9.32
C VAL A 299 12.51 -1.97 -8.30
N PHE A 300 12.03 -1.35 -7.22
CA PHE A 300 11.21 -2.03 -6.22
C PHE A 300 9.74 -1.63 -6.40
N ALA A 301 8.91 -2.61 -6.76
CA ALA A 301 7.49 -2.44 -6.99
C ALA A 301 6.67 -2.92 -5.79
N HIS A 302 6.15 -1.98 -5.00
CA HIS A 302 5.30 -2.30 -3.87
C HIS A 302 3.85 -2.57 -4.29
N GLY A 303 3.11 -3.30 -3.45
CA GLY A 303 1.68 -3.53 -3.63
C GLY A 303 0.83 -2.33 -3.24
N TRP A 304 -0.47 -2.46 -3.45
CA TRP A 304 -1.43 -1.41 -3.11
C TRP A 304 -1.79 -1.43 -1.64
N LEU A 305 -1.96 -0.24 -1.07
CA LEU A 305 -2.79 -0.07 0.11
C LEU A 305 -4.25 0.05 -0.36
N LEU A 306 -5.06 -0.93 0.03
CA LEU A 306 -6.45 -1.11 -0.38
C LEU A 306 -7.39 -0.76 0.76
N MET A 307 -8.66 -0.59 0.42
CA MET A 307 -9.78 -0.63 1.36
C MET A 307 -10.47 -2.00 1.28
N LYS A 308 -11.38 -2.30 2.22
CA LYS A 308 -12.17 -3.56 2.21
C LYS A 308 -12.94 -3.75 0.89
N ASP A 309 -13.32 -2.67 0.23
CA ASP A 309 -14.03 -2.62 -1.06
C ASP A 309 -13.10 -2.43 -2.28
N GLY A 310 -11.80 -2.67 -2.10
CA GLY A 310 -10.78 -2.64 -3.15
C GLY A 310 -9.97 -1.34 -3.18
N LYS A 311 -9.53 -0.92 -4.37
CA LYS A 311 -8.64 0.24 -4.53
C LYS A 311 -9.30 1.54 -4.02
N MET A 312 -8.52 2.36 -3.31
CA MET A 312 -8.94 3.71 -2.92
C MET A 312 -9.19 4.57 -4.16
N SER A 313 -10.37 5.19 -4.24
CA SER A 313 -10.68 6.18 -5.27
C SER A 313 -11.66 7.23 -4.76
N LYS A 314 -11.53 8.45 -5.27
CA LYS A 314 -12.44 9.56 -4.93
C LYS A 314 -13.87 9.27 -5.34
N SER A 315 -14.07 8.60 -6.48
CA SER A 315 -15.39 8.20 -6.97
C SER A 315 -16.12 7.23 -6.05
N LYS A 316 -15.38 6.41 -5.30
CA LYS A 316 -15.94 5.48 -4.31
C LYS A 316 -16.15 6.11 -2.93
N GLY A 317 -15.64 7.32 -2.69
CA GLY A 317 -15.73 7.96 -1.37
C GLY A 317 -15.06 7.14 -0.27
N ASN A 318 -14.03 6.35 -0.59
CA ASN A 318 -13.33 5.47 0.35
C ASN A 318 -11.88 5.94 0.60
N VAL A 319 -11.58 7.20 0.30
CA VAL A 319 -10.23 7.76 0.39
C VAL A 319 -9.93 8.19 1.83
N VAL A 320 -8.80 7.76 2.35
CA VAL A 320 -8.27 8.24 3.63
C VAL A 320 -7.32 9.41 3.37
N ASP A 321 -7.64 10.58 3.91
CA ASP A 321 -6.77 11.75 3.87
C ASP A 321 -5.68 11.60 4.96
N PRO A 322 -4.39 11.52 4.60
CA PRO A 322 -3.30 11.42 5.57
C PRO A 322 -3.28 12.60 6.55
N VAL A 323 -3.69 13.80 6.13
CA VAL A 323 -3.70 14.99 6.99
C VAL A 323 -4.64 14.80 8.18
N THR A 324 -5.80 14.19 7.94
CA THR A 324 -6.79 13.93 9.00
C THR A 324 -6.24 12.97 10.06
N LEU A 325 -5.44 11.98 9.65
CA LEU A 325 -4.81 11.04 10.57
C LEU A 325 -3.68 11.71 11.36
N ILE A 326 -2.83 12.50 10.69
CA ILE A 326 -1.72 13.22 11.33
C ILE A 326 -2.24 14.20 12.39
N GLU A 327 -3.26 15.00 12.06
CA GLU A 327 -3.78 16.03 12.96
C GLU A 327 -4.42 15.44 14.23
N ARG A 328 -5.03 14.27 14.14
CA ARG A 328 -5.71 13.64 15.28
C ARG A 328 -4.82 12.70 16.07
N TYR A 329 -4.00 11.88 15.39
CA TYR A 329 -3.26 10.79 16.02
C TYR A 329 -1.76 11.07 16.13
N GLY A 330 -1.23 11.95 15.29
CA GLY A 330 0.19 12.24 15.21
C GLY A 330 0.88 11.69 13.96
N LEU A 331 2.03 12.26 13.66
CA LEU A 331 2.81 11.95 12.46
C LEU A 331 3.44 10.54 12.52
N ASP A 332 4.07 10.23 13.64
CA ASP A 332 4.84 9.00 13.79
C ASP A 332 3.94 7.77 13.83
N GLU A 333 2.73 7.91 14.36
CA GLU A 333 1.67 6.91 14.37
C GLU A 333 1.28 6.51 12.94
N LEU A 334 1.07 7.50 12.05
CA LEU A 334 0.78 7.24 10.65
C LEU A 334 1.97 6.59 9.93
N ARG A 335 3.17 7.11 10.13
CA ARG A 335 4.39 6.57 9.49
C ARG A 335 4.66 5.13 9.94
N TYR A 336 4.51 4.85 11.23
CA TYR A 336 4.63 3.51 11.79
C TYR A 336 3.64 2.57 11.12
N TYR A 337 2.35 2.92 11.11
CA TYR A 337 1.32 2.07 10.53
C TYR A 337 1.61 1.73 9.06
N LEU A 338 1.93 2.74 8.25
CA LEU A 338 2.20 2.57 6.82
C LEU A 338 3.32 1.56 6.55
N LEU A 339 4.36 1.53 7.39
CA LEU A 339 5.54 0.67 7.19
C LEU A 339 5.49 -0.63 8.00
N ARG A 340 4.61 -0.72 9.01
CA ARG A 340 4.47 -1.89 9.89
C ARG A 340 3.40 -2.87 9.45
N GLU A 341 2.23 -2.38 9.04
CA GLU A 341 1.02 -3.20 8.88
C GLU A 341 1.12 -4.10 7.65
N VAL A 342 1.62 -3.56 6.54
CA VAL A 342 1.63 -4.26 5.26
C VAL A 342 3.07 -4.63 4.89
N PRO A 343 3.35 -5.90 4.58
CA PRO A 343 4.63 -6.29 3.99
C PRO A 343 4.91 -5.53 2.69
N PHE A 344 5.98 -4.75 2.65
CA PHE A 344 6.37 -3.98 1.48
C PHE A 344 6.62 -4.92 0.29
N GLY A 345 5.93 -4.70 -0.83
CA GLY A 345 5.90 -5.64 -1.97
C GLY A 345 4.58 -6.39 -2.17
N SER A 346 3.76 -6.50 -1.11
CA SER A 346 2.43 -7.13 -1.16
C SER A 346 1.31 -6.09 -1.12
N ASP A 347 0.12 -6.46 -1.59
CA ASP A 347 -1.08 -5.67 -1.33
C ASP A 347 -1.47 -5.81 0.15
N GLY A 348 -1.99 -4.75 0.75
CA GLY A 348 -2.53 -4.77 2.10
C GLY A 348 -3.79 -3.94 2.20
N VAL A 349 -4.57 -4.16 3.25
CA VAL A 349 -5.86 -3.49 3.46
C VAL A 349 -5.73 -2.54 4.64
N PHE A 350 -5.94 -1.25 4.40
CA PHE A 350 -6.13 -0.26 5.46
C PHE A 350 -7.48 -0.53 6.14
N THR A 351 -7.45 -0.61 7.47
CA THR A 351 -8.65 -0.61 8.30
C THR A 351 -8.50 0.39 9.44
N PRO A 352 -9.54 1.17 9.75
CA PRO A 352 -9.56 2.00 10.96
C PRO A 352 -9.23 1.22 12.23
N GLU A 353 -9.75 -0.01 12.33
CA GLU A 353 -9.50 -0.91 13.45
C GLU A 353 -8.01 -1.24 13.56
N GLY A 354 -7.40 -1.74 12.48
CA GLY A 354 -5.98 -2.06 12.48
C GLY A 354 -5.09 -0.84 12.77
N PHE A 355 -5.49 0.35 12.28
CA PHE A 355 -4.77 1.59 12.57
C PHE A 355 -4.74 1.90 14.08
N VAL A 356 -5.91 1.91 14.72
CA VAL A 356 -6.03 2.20 16.15
C VAL A 356 -5.38 1.10 17.01
N GLU A 357 -5.52 -0.17 16.60
CA GLU A 357 -4.90 -1.31 17.29
C GLU A 357 -3.37 -1.20 17.28
N ARG A 358 -2.75 -0.83 16.15
CA ARG A 358 -1.29 -0.67 16.08
C ARG A 358 -0.80 0.46 16.98
N ILE A 359 -1.51 1.58 17.05
CA ILE A 359 -1.16 2.66 17.97
C ILE A 359 -1.28 2.20 19.42
N ASN A 360 -2.39 1.57 19.78
CA ASN A 360 -2.63 1.16 21.15
C ASN A 360 -1.68 0.05 21.62
N TYR A 361 -1.54 -1.02 20.84
CA TYR A 361 -0.77 -2.19 21.27
C TYR A 361 0.72 -2.00 21.10
N ASP A 362 1.17 -1.61 19.91
CA ASP A 362 2.60 -1.57 19.62
C ASP A 362 3.23 -0.30 20.24
N LEU A 363 2.64 0.87 19.96
CA LEU A 363 3.23 2.16 20.35
C LEU A 363 2.94 2.53 21.81
N ALA A 364 1.68 2.55 22.24
CA ALA A 364 1.32 2.99 23.58
C ALA A 364 1.63 1.92 24.65
N ASN A 365 1.13 0.70 24.47
CA ASN A 365 1.21 -0.34 25.51
C ASN A 365 2.58 -1.03 25.62
N ASP A 366 3.30 -1.22 24.51
CA ASP A 366 4.60 -1.88 24.52
C ASP A 366 5.72 -0.84 24.71
N LEU A 367 6.00 -0.03 23.69
CA LEU A 367 7.12 0.92 23.70
C LEU A 367 6.93 2.08 24.70
N GLY A 368 5.79 2.77 24.63
CA GLY A 368 5.49 3.94 25.45
C GLY A 368 5.47 3.63 26.94
N ASN A 369 4.81 2.53 27.31
CA ASN A 369 4.78 2.02 28.67
C ASN A 369 6.15 1.55 29.17
N LEU A 370 6.94 0.87 28.32
CA LEU A 370 8.29 0.43 28.68
C LEU A 370 9.18 1.62 29.06
N LEU A 371 9.20 2.67 28.24
CA LEU A 371 9.94 3.89 28.54
C LEU A 371 9.45 4.52 29.85
N ASN A 372 8.14 4.67 30.01
CA ASN A 372 7.56 5.32 31.19
C ASN A 372 7.92 4.56 32.48
N ARG A 373 7.74 3.23 32.49
CA ARG A 373 8.10 2.36 33.63
C ARG A 373 9.58 2.46 33.96
N THR A 374 10.43 2.40 32.94
CA THR A 374 11.89 2.45 33.12
C THR A 374 12.33 3.78 33.73
N VAL A 375 11.91 4.91 33.14
CA VAL A 375 12.22 6.25 33.66
C VAL A 375 11.70 6.43 35.08
N ALA A 376 10.47 5.98 35.37
CA ALA A 376 9.89 6.07 36.71
C ALA A 376 10.66 5.24 37.75
N MET A 377 11.11 4.04 37.40
CA MET A 377 11.91 3.19 38.30
C MET A 377 13.30 3.78 38.56
N ILE A 378 13.98 4.28 37.53
CA ILE A 378 15.28 4.94 37.67
C ILE A 378 15.14 6.19 38.56
N GLN A 379 14.09 6.99 38.34
CA GLN A 379 13.79 8.15 39.19
C GLN A 379 13.56 7.75 40.65
N LYS A 380 12.81 6.67 40.88
CA LYS A 380 12.41 6.22 42.21
C LYS A 380 13.58 5.61 43.01
N TYR A 381 14.40 4.78 42.36
CA TYR A 381 15.41 3.98 43.06
C TYR A 381 16.79 4.63 43.09
N PHE A 382 17.10 5.51 42.13
CA PHE A 382 18.44 6.11 41.98
C PHE A 382 18.41 7.62 41.73
N ASP A 383 17.33 8.31 42.15
CA ASP A 383 17.10 9.74 41.91
C ASP A 383 17.33 10.17 40.44
N GLY A 384 17.01 9.28 39.51
CA GLY A 384 17.11 9.53 38.09
C GLY A 384 18.49 9.20 37.49
N GLU A 385 19.48 8.84 38.29
CA GLU A 385 20.82 8.55 37.79
C GLU A 385 20.91 7.14 37.18
N ILE A 386 21.38 7.10 35.93
CA ILE A 386 21.78 5.87 35.26
C ILE A 386 23.25 5.63 35.59
N GLY A 387 23.55 4.45 36.16
CA GLY A 387 24.91 4.01 36.47
C GLY A 387 25.75 3.72 35.22
N SER A 388 26.95 3.19 35.44
CA SER A 388 27.80 2.68 34.36
C SER A 388 27.46 1.23 34.01
N TYR A 389 27.78 0.81 32.79
CA TYR A 389 27.73 -0.59 32.41
C TYR A 389 28.73 -1.43 33.23
N GLU A 390 28.26 -2.48 33.88
CA GLU A 390 29.11 -3.42 34.64
C GLU A 390 29.12 -4.84 34.04
N GLY A 391 28.59 -5.00 32.82
CA GLY A 391 28.45 -6.31 32.17
C GLY A 391 27.29 -7.13 32.75
N ASN A 392 27.44 -8.45 32.74
CA ASN A 392 26.39 -9.39 33.15
C ASN A 392 26.40 -9.57 34.67
N VAL A 393 25.51 -8.87 35.38
CA VAL A 393 25.37 -8.94 36.84
C VAL A 393 24.24 -9.89 37.23
N THR A 394 23.13 -9.87 36.49
CA THR A 394 22.01 -10.80 36.67
C THR A 394 22.08 -11.95 35.67
N ASP A 395 21.40 -13.05 35.99
CA ASP A 395 21.33 -14.24 35.11
C ASP A 395 20.66 -13.95 33.75
N PHE A 396 19.94 -12.83 33.62
CA PHE A 396 19.20 -12.45 32.42
C PHE A 396 19.92 -11.42 31.54
N ASP A 397 20.96 -10.75 32.05
CA ASP A 397 21.65 -9.62 31.39
C ASP A 397 22.27 -10.03 30.04
N GLN A 398 22.92 -11.20 30.03
CA GLN A 398 23.58 -11.73 28.85
C GLN A 398 22.59 -12.05 27.73
N GLU A 399 21.42 -12.59 28.08
CA GLU A 399 20.40 -12.93 27.09
C GLU A 399 19.85 -11.66 26.43
N LEU A 400 19.50 -10.63 27.23
CA LEU A 400 18.96 -9.38 26.71
C LEU A 400 19.97 -8.64 25.81
N SER A 401 21.23 -8.56 26.23
CA SER A 401 22.29 -7.92 25.44
C SER A 401 22.59 -8.68 24.14
N SER A 402 22.53 -10.01 24.16
CA SER A 402 22.66 -10.85 22.96
C SER A 402 21.49 -10.63 21.99
N VAL A 403 20.26 -10.63 22.49
CA VAL A 403 19.05 -10.36 21.68
C VAL A 403 19.12 -8.96 21.06
N ALA A 404 19.63 -7.96 21.79
CA ALA A 404 19.82 -6.61 21.25
C ALA A 404 20.80 -6.62 20.06
N GLY A 405 21.95 -7.30 20.18
CA GLY A 405 22.92 -7.44 19.09
C GLY A 405 22.36 -8.20 17.87
N GLU A 406 21.65 -9.30 18.10
CA GLU A 406 20.98 -10.07 17.04
C GLU A 406 19.89 -9.26 16.35
N THR A 407 19.14 -8.45 17.11
CA THR A 407 18.10 -7.54 16.59
C THR A 407 18.70 -6.55 15.61
N VAL A 408 19.84 -5.91 15.96
CA VAL A 408 20.51 -4.95 15.06
C VAL A 408 20.90 -5.60 13.74
N GLN A 409 21.51 -6.79 13.79
CA GLN A 409 21.93 -7.51 12.58
C GLN A 409 20.75 -7.93 11.70
N ALA A 410 19.69 -8.49 12.30
CA ALA A 410 18.50 -8.91 11.58
C ALA A 410 17.72 -7.71 11.00
N TYR A 411 17.65 -6.62 11.75
CA TYR A 411 17.08 -5.35 11.31
C TYR A 411 17.83 -4.80 10.09
N GLU A 412 19.17 -4.72 10.14
CA GLU A 412 19.98 -4.20 9.03
C GLU A 412 19.75 -5.02 7.77
N LYS A 413 19.74 -6.35 7.88
CA LYS A 413 19.43 -7.25 6.76
C LYS A 413 18.05 -6.98 6.16
N ALA A 414 17.02 -6.81 6.99
CA ALA A 414 15.67 -6.50 6.54
C ALA A 414 15.62 -5.14 5.83
N MET A 415 16.30 -4.11 6.37
CA MET A 415 16.37 -2.80 5.74
C MET A 415 17.08 -2.84 4.39
N GLU A 416 18.22 -3.52 4.26
CA GLU A 416 18.91 -3.66 2.96
C GLU A 416 18.03 -4.33 1.89
N ASN A 417 17.06 -5.16 2.30
CA ASN A 417 16.08 -5.80 1.41
C ASN A 417 14.76 -5.02 1.24
N MET A 418 14.62 -3.83 1.84
CA MET A 418 13.37 -3.03 1.91
C MET A 418 12.20 -3.76 2.60
N GLU A 419 12.49 -4.70 3.50
CA GLU A 419 11.53 -5.45 4.28
C GLU A 419 11.16 -4.66 5.56
N PHE A 420 10.61 -3.46 5.39
CA PHE A 420 10.35 -2.51 6.47
C PHE A 420 9.51 -3.08 7.63
N SER A 421 8.45 -3.83 7.31
CA SER A 421 7.59 -4.46 8.32
C SER A 421 8.32 -5.54 9.12
N VAL A 422 9.27 -6.24 8.49
CA VAL A 422 10.13 -7.24 9.14
C VAL A 422 11.10 -6.52 10.07
N ALA A 423 11.76 -5.46 9.61
CA ALA A 423 12.67 -4.66 10.43
C ALA A 423 11.96 -4.12 11.70
N LEU A 424 10.77 -3.55 11.55
CA LEU A 424 9.96 -3.08 12.69
C LEU A 424 9.49 -4.24 13.59
N SER A 425 9.09 -5.38 13.02
CA SER A 425 8.69 -6.55 13.82
C SER A 425 9.87 -7.11 14.63
N THR A 426 11.06 -7.18 14.04
CA THR A 426 12.30 -7.58 14.71
C THR A 426 12.65 -6.64 15.85
N LEU A 427 12.55 -5.32 15.63
CA LEU A 427 12.71 -4.34 16.71
C LEU A 427 11.67 -4.55 17.83
N TRP A 428 10.41 -4.81 17.49
CA TRP A 428 9.38 -5.05 18.51
C TRP A 428 9.64 -6.31 19.34
N GLN A 429 10.30 -7.33 18.79
CA GLN A 429 10.75 -8.49 19.58
C GLN A 429 11.74 -8.08 20.68
N LEU A 430 12.67 -7.15 20.41
CA LEU A 430 13.55 -6.60 21.43
C LEU A 430 12.77 -5.80 22.49
N ILE A 431 11.80 -4.98 22.07
CA ILE A 431 10.94 -4.20 22.99
C ILE A 431 10.18 -5.15 23.92
N SER A 432 9.50 -6.15 23.36
CA SER A 432 8.76 -7.15 24.13
C SER A 432 9.69 -7.98 25.05
N ARG A 433 10.90 -8.36 24.60
CA ARG A 433 11.90 -9.04 25.44
C ARG A 433 12.37 -8.15 26.61
N THR A 434 12.50 -6.85 26.36
CA THR A 434 12.88 -5.85 27.38
C THR A 434 11.77 -5.66 28.40
N ASN A 435 10.49 -5.66 27.98
CA ASN A 435 9.35 -5.70 28.91
C ASN A 435 9.38 -6.97 29.78
N LYS A 436 9.58 -8.14 29.18
CA LYS A 436 9.69 -9.43 29.90
C LYS A 436 10.86 -9.44 30.90
N TYR A 437 11.97 -8.79 30.56
CA TYR A 437 13.13 -8.66 31.46
C TYR A 437 12.79 -7.91 32.76
N ILE A 438 11.87 -6.94 32.73
CA ILE A 438 11.35 -6.30 33.96
C ILE A 438 10.64 -7.33 34.84
N ASP A 439 9.82 -8.19 34.23
CA ASP A 439 9.01 -9.15 34.98
C ASP A 439 9.88 -10.28 35.58
N GLU A 440 10.91 -10.73 34.85
CA GLU A 440 11.87 -11.75 35.28
C GLU A 440 12.79 -11.26 36.41
N THR A 441 13.25 -10.01 36.32
CA THR A 441 14.16 -9.41 37.32
C THR A 441 13.44 -8.84 38.53
N ALA A 442 12.13 -8.57 38.41
CA ALA A 442 11.27 -8.00 39.44
C ALA A 442 11.93 -6.85 40.24
N PRO A 443 12.24 -5.69 39.61
CA PRO A 443 12.99 -4.59 40.25
C PRO A 443 12.42 -4.11 41.59
N TRP A 444 11.10 -4.19 41.76
CA TRP A 444 10.41 -3.84 43.00
C TRP A 444 10.70 -4.78 44.17
N VAL A 445 11.19 -5.99 43.91
CA VAL A 445 11.68 -6.94 44.92
C VAL A 445 13.13 -6.61 45.25
N LEU A 446 13.98 -6.46 44.22
CA LEU A 446 15.40 -6.10 44.39
C LEU A 446 15.56 -4.81 45.20
N ALA A 447 14.72 -3.80 44.95
CA ALA A 447 14.74 -2.52 45.66
C ALA A 447 14.40 -2.60 47.17
N LYS A 448 13.91 -3.74 47.67
CA LYS A 448 13.64 -3.93 49.11
C LYS A 448 14.83 -4.50 49.87
N ASP A 449 15.84 -4.99 49.17
CA ASP A 449 17.03 -5.62 49.75
C ASP A 449 18.28 -4.79 49.43
N PRO A 450 18.89 -4.11 50.42
CA PRO A 450 20.11 -3.32 50.22
C PRO A 450 21.29 -4.13 49.67
N GLU A 451 21.36 -5.44 49.91
CA GLU A 451 22.43 -6.29 49.37
C GLU A 451 22.30 -6.53 47.86
N LYS A 452 21.12 -6.22 47.28
CA LYS A 452 20.77 -6.38 45.86
C LYS A 452 20.84 -5.08 45.05
N GLU A 453 21.43 -4.02 45.61
CA GLU A 453 21.54 -2.73 44.93
C GLU A 453 22.30 -2.85 43.59
N LYS A 454 23.34 -3.69 43.55
CA LYS A 454 24.15 -3.91 42.34
C LYS A 454 23.32 -4.52 41.20
N GLU A 455 22.55 -5.57 41.49
CA GLU A 455 21.63 -6.19 40.54
C GLU A 455 20.60 -5.17 40.06
N LEU A 456 19.99 -4.41 40.97
CA LEU A 456 18.99 -3.39 40.62
C LEU A 456 19.57 -2.31 39.69
N ARG A 457 20.81 -1.85 39.94
CA ARG A 457 21.51 -0.91 39.06
C ARG A 457 21.76 -1.50 37.68
N SER A 458 22.19 -2.75 37.61
CA SER A 458 22.38 -3.46 36.32
C SER A 458 21.08 -3.53 35.53
N VAL A 459 19.97 -3.89 36.19
CA VAL A 459 18.65 -3.99 35.56
C VAL A 459 18.23 -2.64 34.99
N MET A 460 18.36 -1.56 35.76
CA MET A 460 18.02 -0.21 35.29
C MET A 460 18.88 0.22 34.08
N TYR A 461 20.18 -0.10 34.10
CA TYR A 461 21.08 0.20 33.00
C TYR A 461 20.69 -0.55 31.72
N HIS A 462 20.45 -1.86 31.81
CA HIS A 462 20.07 -2.68 30.65
C HIS A 462 18.75 -2.23 30.02
N LEU A 463 17.77 -1.84 30.85
CA LEU A 463 16.51 -1.28 30.34
C LEU A 463 16.72 0.03 29.57
N ALA A 464 17.52 0.94 30.13
CA ALA A 464 17.81 2.22 29.49
C ALA A 464 18.63 2.07 28.20
N GLU A 465 19.62 1.17 28.18
CA GLU A 465 20.43 0.90 27.00
C GLU A 465 19.61 0.23 25.89
N SER A 466 18.74 -0.74 26.21
CA SER A 466 17.82 -1.33 25.24
C SER A 466 16.88 -0.29 24.63
N LEU A 467 16.32 0.61 25.44
CA LEU A 467 15.48 1.72 24.96
C LEU A 467 16.26 2.71 24.08
N ARG A 468 17.52 3.00 24.41
CA ARG A 468 18.39 3.83 23.56
C ARG A 468 18.64 3.17 22.21
N ILE A 469 18.97 1.88 22.19
CA ILE A 469 19.15 1.11 20.95
C ILE A 469 17.85 1.12 20.12
N SER A 470 16.70 0.88 20.75
CA SER A 470 15.40 0.97 20.09
C SER A 470 15.14 2.36 19.49
N ALA A 471 15.45 3.44 20.21
CA ALA A 471 15.31 4.80 19.70
C ALA A 471 16.18 5.03 18.46
N VAL A 472 17.43 4.55 18.44
CA VAL A 472 18.30 4.67 17.26
C VAL A 472 17.72 3.93 16.06
N LEU A 473 17.23 2.69 16.25
CA LEU A 473 16.61 1.86 15.22
C LEU A 473 15.27 2.42 14.72
N LEU A 474 14.61 3.29 15.48
CA LEU A 474 13.36 3.94 15.07
C LEU A 474 13.56 5.21 14.24
N GLN A 475 14.75 5.82 14.24
CA GLN A 475 15.03 7.07 13.50
C GLN A 475 14.69 7.05 12.01
N PRO A 476 14.85 5.93 11.27
CA PRO A 476 14.39 5.87 9.88
C PRO A 476 12.87 5.97 9.75
N PHE A 477 12.13 5.41 10.70
CA PHE A 477 10.69 5.23 10.62
C PHE A 477 9.91 6.38 11.24
N LEU A 478 10.36 6.84 12.41
CA LEU A 478 9.69 7.82 13.26
C LEU A 478 10.58 9.06 13.40
N THR A 479 10.00 10.23 13.19
CA THR A 479 10.74 11.49 13.04
C THR A 479 10.78 12.31 14.33
N GLN A 480 9.85 12.07 15.26
CA GLN A 480 9.74 12.83 16.51
C GLN A 480 9.99 11.96 17.76
N THR A 481 9.52 10.72 17.72
CA THR A 481 9.54 9.77 18.84
C THR A 481 10.96 9.45 19.32
N PRO A 482 11.95 9.16 18.45
CA PRO A 482 13.31 8.86 18.90
C PRO A 482 13.91 10.00 19.72
N GLU A 483 13.75 11.25 19.30
CA GLU A 483 14.24 12.40 20.05
C GLU A 483 13.53 12.59 21.39
N LYS A 484 12.21 12.34 21.46
CA LYS A 484 11.48 12.31 22.74
C LYS A 484 12.00 11.21 23.67
N MET A 485 12.31 10.02 23.13
CA MET A 485 12.92 8.93 23.90
C MET A 485 14.29 9.31 24.43
N PHE A 486 15.18 9.83 23.57
CA PHE A 486 16.51 10.27 23.97
C PHE A 486 16.45 11.35 25.05
N ALA A 487 15.53 12.32 24.92
CA ALA A 487 15.34 13.37 25.91
C ALA A 487 14.92 12.82 27.29
N GLN A 488 14.00 11.85 27.33
CA GLN A 488 13.58 11.22 28.59
C GLN A 488 14.67 10.33 29.20
N LEU A 489 15.52 9.70 28.37
CA LEU A 489 16.67 8.93 28.82
C LEU A 489 17.88 9.80 29.22
N GLY A 490 17.84 11.11 28.98
CA GLY A 490 18.97 12.01 29.23
C GLY A 490 20.11 11.88 28.22
N VAL A 491 19.85 11.35 27.02
CA VAL A 491 20.85 11.15 25.96
C VAL A 491 20.98 12.42 25.13
N GLU A 492 21.93 13.28 25.51
CA GLU A 492 22.24 14.53 24.81
C GLU A 492 23.41 14.38 23.83
N ASP A 493 24.29 13.40 24.07
CA ASP A 493 25.45 13.12 23.22
C ASP A 493 25.03 12.53 21.86
N GLN A 494 25.29 13.28 20.79
CA GLN A 494 24.96 12.87 19.42
C GLN A 494 25.65 11.57 19.01
N SER A 495 26.83 11.26 19.57
CA SER A 495 27.51 10.00 19.25
C SER A 495 26.74 8.78 19.74
N LEU A 496 25.86 8.93 20.74
CA LEU A 496 25.00 7.88 21.28
C LEU A 496 23.66 7.74 20.54
N LYS A 497 23.38 8.66 19.61
CA LYS A 497 22.23 8.63 18.71
C LYS A 497 22.60 8.10 17.32
N ALA A 498 23.89 8.04 17.01
CA ALA A 498 24.42 7.58 15.74
C ALA A 498 24.28 6.07 15.56
N TRP A 499 24.22 5.61 14.30
CA TRP A 499 24.03 4.19 13.98
C TRP A 499 25.17 3.28 14.46
N ASP A 500 26.41 3.77 14.46
CA ASP A 500 27.56 2.96 14.91
C ASP A 500 27.51 2.68 16.42
N SER A 501 26.75 3.47 17.19
CA SER A 501 26.63 3.33 18.64
C SER A 501 25.81 2.13 19.09
N ILE A 502 25.10 1.45 18.18
CA ILE A 502 24.26 0.29 18.50
C ILE A 502 24.89 -1.04 18.09
N GLN A 503 26.10 -1.01 17.51
CA GLN A 503 26.83 -2.23 17.11
C GLN A 503 27.37 -3.00 18.33
N THR A 504 27.47 -2.34 19.48
CA THR A 504 27.87 -2.96 20.75
C THR A 504 26.93 -2.49 21.85
N PHE A 505 26.58 -3.41 22.75
CA PHE A 505 25.73 -3.10 23.89
C PHE A 505 26.53 -2.39 24.99
N GLY A 506 25.88 -1.48 25.70
CA GLY A 506 26.43 -0.84 26.89
C GLY A 506 27.20 0.44 26.61
N GLN A 507 26.81 1.20 25.59
CA GLN A 507 27.43 2.49 25.24
C GLN A 507 26.88 3.68 26.03
N LEU A 508 25.74 3.53 26.72
CA LEU A 508 25.15 4.59 27.52
C LEU A 508 26.11 5.08 28.62
N LYS A 509 26.45 6.36 28.57
CA LYS A 509 27.24 7.01 29.61
C LYS A 509 26.34 7.31 30.82
N SER A 510 26.96 7.52 31.98
CA SER A 510 26.21 7.97 33.16
C SER A 510 25.50 9.27 32.84
N THR A 511 24.17 9.25 32.96
CA THR A 511 23.27 10.37 32.65
C THR A 511 22.08 10.34 33.61
N LYS A 512 21.27 11.41 33.59
CA LYS A 512 20.08 11.54 34.42
C LYS A 512 18.83 11.50 33.54
N VAL A 513 17.91 10.57 33.84
CA VAL A 513 16.62 10.52 33.16
C VAL A 513 15.78 11.75 33.49
N LYS A 514 14.91 12.13 32.57
CA LYS A 514 13.97 13.24 32.72
C LYS A 514 12.56 12.68 32.54
N LYS A 515 11.73 12.81 33.56
CA LYS A 515 10.31 12.42 33.44
C LYS A 515 9.63 13.30 32.38
N GLY A 516 9.07 12.67 31.36
CA GLY A 516 8.31 13.34 30.30
C GLY A 516 6.84 12.96 30.29
N GLU A 517 6.10 13.56 29.37
CA GLU A 517 4.74 13.14 29.04
C GLU A 517 4.75 11.75 28.38
N PRO A 518 3.66 10.97 28.49
CA PRO A 518 3.52 9.73 27.73
C PRO A 518 3.75 9.98 26.23
N LEU A 519 4.54 9.12 25.58
CA LEU A 519 4.86 9.27 24.16
C LEU A 519 3.62 9.17 23.27
N PHE A 520 2.74 8.23 23.61
CA PHE A 520 1.56 7.88 22.85
C PHE A 520 0.36 7.80 23.81
N PRO A 521 -0.64 8.67 23.66
CA PRO A 521 -1.88 8.55 24.44
C PRO A 521 -2.64 7.31 23.97
N ARG A 522 -3.22 6.57 24.93
CA ARG A 522 -4.09 5.44 24.59
C ARG A 522 -5.40 5.96 24.01
N LEU A 523 -5.84 5.33 22.94
CA LEU A 523 -7.03 5.67 22.17
C LEU A 523 -8.23 4.81 22.60
N GLU A 524 -9.41 5.42 22.67
CA GLU A 524 -10.68 4.71 22.86
C GLU A 524 -11.12 4.08 21.53
N ALA A 525 -10.95 2.77 21.39
CA ALA A 525 -10.98 2.10 20.09
C ALA A 525 -12.29 2.30 19.33
N GLU A 526 -13.44 2.17 19.98
CA GLU A 526 -14.74 2.31 19.33
C GLU A 526 -14.98 3.75 18.82
N GLU A 527 -14.63 4.76 19.62
CA GLU A 527 -14.79 6.17 19.26
C GLU A 527 -13.89 6.56 18.10
N GLU A 528 -12.63 6.11 18.13
CA GLU A 528 -11.64 6.45 17.12
C GLU A 528 -11.90 5.74 15.78
N VAL A 529 -12.29 4.46 15.83
CA VAL A 529 -12.72 3.73 14.64
C VAL A 529 -13.94 4.40 14.00
N ALA A 530 -14.92 4.82 14.80
CA ALA A 530 -16.09 5.53 14.30
C ALA A 530 -15.71 6.87 13.66
N TYR A 531 -14.80 7.64 14.27
CA TYR A 531 -14.32 8.90 13.73
C TYR A 531 -13.62 8.73 12.37
N ILE A 532 -12.71 7.77 12.25
CA ILE A 532 -11.98 7.53 10.99
C ILE A 532 -12.99 7.13 9.91
N LYS A 533 -13.91 6.20 10.20
CA LYS A 533 -14.97 5.80 9.25
C LYS A 533 -15.81 6.99 8.78
N GLN A 534 -16.18 7.89 9.69
CA GLN A 534 -16.94 9.10 9.35
C GLN A 534 -16.14 10.02 8.41
N LYS A 535 -14.84 10.20 8.66
CA LYS A 535 -13.98 11.06 7.82
C LYS A 535 -13.69 10.46 6.44
N MET A 536 -13.70 9.14 6.34
CA MET A 536 -13.50 8.45 5.07
C MET A 536 -14.65 8.65 4.07
N GLN A 537 -15.90 8.73 4.54
CA GLN A 537 -17.09 8.82 3.68
C GLN A 537 -17.20 10.13 2.88
N GLY A 538 -16.29 11.09 3.10
CA GLY A 538 -16.23 12.35 2.36
C GLY A 538 -17.44 13.26 2.55
N THR A 539 -17.29 14.53 2.17
CA THR A 539 -18.39 15.51 2.05
C THR A 539 -19.11 15.35 0.71
N ALA A 540 -19.43 14.12 0.29
CA ALA A 540 -20.41 13.95 -0.76
C ALA A 540 -21.74 14.52 -0.22
N PRO A 541 -22.57 15.19 -1.05
CA PRO A 541 -23.91 15.52 -0.61
C PRO A 541 -24.53 14.20 -0.20
N VAL A 542 -24.88 14.08 1.07
CA VAL A 542 -25.99 13.22 1.45
C VAL A 542 -27.11 13.71 0.53
N LYS A 543 -27.43 12.94 -0.52
CA LYS A 543 -28.75 13.08 -1.11
C LYS A 543 -29.67 12.97 0.09
N GLU A 544 -30.42 14.03 0.37
CA GLU A 544 -31.51 14.01 1.32
C GLU A 544 -32.52 12.95 0.82
N GLU A 545 -32.21 11.69 1.06
CA GLU A 545 -33.23 10.80 1.56
C GLU A 545 -33.58 11.37 2.91
N LYS A 546 -34.75 12.00 2.95
CA LYS A 546 -35.41 12.41 4.19
C LYS A 546 -35.10 11.35 5.24
N ALA A 547 -34.60 11.80 6.39
CA ALA A 547 -34.48 10.95 7.56
C ALA A 547 -35.82 10.23 7.77
N GLU A 548 -35.89 8.99 7.30
CA GLU A 548 -36.77 8.03 7.90
C GLU A 548 -36.15 7.78 9.27
N GLU A 549 -36.97 8.05 10.29
CA GLU A 549 -36.67 7.67 11.67
C GLU A 549 -36.08 6.26 11.66
N PRO A 550 -35.03 5.98 12.47
CA PRO A 550 -34.45 4.66 12.50
C PRO A 550 -35.57 3.65 12.75
N GLN A 551 -35.92 2.86 11.72
CA GLN A 551 -36.72 1.68 11.95
C GLN A 551 -35.88 0.83 12.90
N GLU A 552 -36.37 0.66 14.12
CA GLU A 552 -35.90 -0.39 15.01
C GLU A 552 -35.90 -1.68 14.22
N VAL A 553 -34.72 -2.12 13.78
CA VAL A 553 -34.56 -3.47 13.27
C VAL A 553 -34.83 -4.34 14.48
N GLU A 554 -36.00 -4.99 14.46
CA GLU A 554 -36.45 -5.91 15.49
C GLU A 554 -35.38 -7.00 15.63
N ARG A 555 -34.45 -6.80 16.57
CA ARG A 555 -33.39 -7.76 16.83
C ARG A 555 -34.06 -8.94 17.51
N LEU A 556 -34.05 -10.09 16.84
CA LEU A 556 -34.38 -11.36 17.49
C LEU A 556 -33.49 -11.50 18.73
N THR A 557 -34.04 -12.09 19.79
CA THR A 557 -33.29 -12.40 21.00
C THR A 557 -32.03 -13.17 20.66
N GLU A 558 -30.91 -12.76 21.26
CA GLU A 558 -29.62 -13.42 21.08
C GLU A 558 -29.74 -14.91 21.43
N ILE A 559 -29.21 -15.76 20.55
CA ILE A 559 -29.10 -17.20 20.80
C ILE A 559 -27.66 -17.52 21.21
N THR A 560 -27.53 -18.50 22.10
CA THR A 560 -26.23 -19.07 22.48
C THR A 560 -25.64 -19.88 21.33
N PHE A 561 -24.31 -20.07 21.37
CA PHE A 561 -23.60 -20.93 20.42
C PHE A 561 -24.17 -22.36 20.38
N ASP A 562 -24.53 -22.92 21.54
CA ASP A 562 -25.13 -24.25 21.64
C ASP A 562 -26.49 -24.33 20.94
N GLN A 563 -27.33 -23.30 21.07
CA GLN A 563 -28.62 -23.21 20.38
C GLN A 563 -28.47 -23.13 18.85
N PHE A 564 -27.40 -22.51 18.35
CA PHE A 564 -27.09 -22.53 16.91
C PHE A 564 -26.63 -23.92 16.46
N MET A 565 -25.74 -24.55 17.24
CA MET A 565 -25.21 -25.89 16.95
C MET A 565 -26.26 -27.01 16.99
N ASP A 566 -27.38 -26.78 17.69
CA ASP A 566 -28.57 -27.64 17.67
C ASP A 566 -29.31 -27.62 16.33
N THR A 567 -29.05 -26.66 15.44
CA THR A 567 -29.64 -26.62 14.09
C THR A 567 -28.77 -27.42 13.11
N GLU A 568 -29.38 -28.34 12.37
CA GLU A 568 -28.68 -29.16 11.37
C GLU A 568 -28.86 -28.54 9.98
N LEU A 569 -27.85 -27.78 9.55
CA LEU A 569 -27.77 -27.17 8.23
C LEU A 569 -26.91 -28.06 7.31
N ARG A 570 -27.45 -28.46 6.15
CA ARG A 570 -26.74 -29.28 5.17
C ARG A 570 -26.86 -28.75 3.76
N VAL A 571 -25.81 -29.00 2.97
CA VAL A 571 -25.83 -28.74 1.53
C VAL A 571 -26.72 -29.77 0.83
N ALA A 572 -27.71 -29.31 0.07
CA ALA A 572 -28.59 -30.14 -0.74
C ALA A 572 -28.62 -29.66 -2.18
N GLU A 573 -28.75 -30.56 -3.14
CA GLU A 573 -28.93 -30.23 -4.55
C GLU A 573 -30.41 -30.35 -4.94
N VAL A 574 -30.95 -29.38 -5.66
CA VAL A 574 -32.33 -29.43 -6.15
C VAL A 574 -32.41 -30.35 -7.37
N LEU A 575 -33.14 -31.44 -7.24
CA LEU A 575 -33.37 -32.41 -8.33
C LEU A 575 -34.55 -32.01 -9.21
N SER A 576 -35.63 -31.53 -8.60
CA SER A 576 -36.80 -31.06 -9.31
C SER A 576 -37.56 -30.02 -8.50
N ALA A 577 -38.27 -29.14 -9.21
CA ALA A 577 -39.13 -28.13 -8.64
C ALA A 577 -40.47 -28.15 -9.36
N GLU A 578 -41.59 -28.02 -8.65
CA GLU A 578 -42.91 -27.86 -9.28
C GLU A 578 -43.83 -26.94 -8.47
N PRO A 579 -44.72 -26.16 -9.13
CA PRO A 579 -45.72 -25.36 -8.43
C PRO A 579 -46.73 -26.22 -7.66
N VAL A 580 -47.07 -25.81 -6.44
CA VAL A 580 -48.09 -26.50 -5.63
C VAL A 580 -49.49 -26.13 -6.14
N LYS A 581 -50.32 -27.14 -6.45
CA LYS A 581 -51.69 -26.92 -6.96
C LYS A 581 -52.52 -26.08 -5.97
N LYS A 582 -53.17 -25.03 -6.48
CA LYS A 582 -53.98 -24.06 -5.70
C LYS A 582 -53.18 -23.22 -4.68
N ALA A 583 -51.86 -23.09 -4.86
CA ALA A 583 -51.03 -22.14 -4.12
C ALA A 583 -50.09 -21.38 -5.08
N ASP A 584 -50.28 -20.08 -5.20
CA ASP A 584 -49.57 -19.17 -6.10
C ASP A 584 -48.17 -18.78 -5.62
N ARG A 585 -47.84 -19.09 -4.35
CA ARG A 585 -46.57 -18.71 -3.70
C ARG A 585 -45.63 -19.87 -3.41
N LEU A 586 -46.06 -21.12 -3.59
CA LEU A 586 -45.32 -22.29 -3.12
C LEU A 586 -44.72 -23.10 -4.28
N LEU A 587 -43.43 -23.38 -4.20
CA LEU A 587 -42.77 -24.42 -4.98
C LEU A 587 -42.52 -25.64 -4.09
N LYS A 588 -42.71 -26.82 -4.68
CA LYS A 588 -42.34 -28.11 -4.10
C LYS A 588 -41.04 -28.57 -4.72
N LEU A 589 -40.02 -28.71 -3.89
CA LEU A 589 -38.66 -29.07 -4.28
C LEU A 589 -38.38 -30.51 -3.84
N GLN A 590 -37.86 -31.33 -4.75
CA GLN A 590 -37.17 -32.56 -4.39
C GLN A 590 -35.68 -32.24 -4.30
N ILE A 591 -35.09 -32.48 -3.14
CA ILE A 591 -33.68 -32.19 -2.87
C ILE A 591 -32.91 -33.47 -2.53
N ASP A 592 -31.64 -33.50 -2.92
CA ASP A 592 -30.69 -34.59 -2.67
C ASP A 592 -29.59 -34.14 -1.70
N LEU A 593 -29.53 -34.79 -0.54
CA LEU A 593 -28.50 -34.59 0.47
C LEU A 593 -27.29 -35.53 0.26
N GLY A 594 -27.28 -36.33 -0.80
CA GLY A 594 -26.25 -37.33 -1.10
C GLY A 594 -26.42 -38.66 -0.36
N PHE A 595 -27.07 -38.65 0.81
CA PHE A 595 -27.40 -39.86 1.58
C PHE A 595 -28.90 -40.13 1.69
N GLU A 596 -29.76 -39.14 1.41
CA GLU A 596 -31.22 -39.29 1.34
C GLU A 596 -31.81 -38.18 0.47
N GLN A 597 -33.04 -38.39 -0.01
CA GLN A 597 -33.82 -37.37 -0.71
C GLN A 597 -34.96 -36.87 0.18
N ARG A 598 -35.28 -35.58 0.08
CA ARG A 598 -36.35 -34.95 0.85
C ARG A 598 -37.20 -34.04 0.00
N GLN A 599 -38.47 -33.92 0.39
CA GLN A 599 -39.38 -32.92 -0.15
C GLN A 599 -39.36 -31.67 0.73
N VAL A 600 -39.12 -30.51 0.13
CA VAL A 600 -39.23 -29.20 0.81
C VAL A 600 -40.20 -28.31 0.05
N VAL A 601 -41.17 -27.75 0.76
CA VAL A 601 -42.13 -26.80 0.19
C VAL A 601 -41.72 -25.40 0.62
N SER A 602 -41.43 -24.52 -0.34
CA SER A 602 -40.88 -23.19 -0.08
C SER A 602 -41.67 -22.06 -0.76
N GLY A 603 -41.75 -20.91 -0.10
CA GLY A 603 -42.53 -19.73 -0.49
C GLY A 603 -41.96 -18.88 -1.62
N ILE A 604 -41.20 -19.47 -2.54
CA ILE A 604 -40.34 -18.75 -3.49
C ILE A 604 -40.90 -18.67 -4.92
N ALA A 605 -42.13 -19.14 -5.16
CA ALA A 605 -42.70 -19.26 -6.52
C ALA A 605 -42.88 -17.92 -7.26
N LYS A 606 -42.89 -16.80 -6.53
CA LYS A 606 -42.97 -15.45 -7.13
C LYS A 606 -41.62 -14.93 -7.65
N HIS A 607 -40.52 -15.53 -7.21
CA HIS A 607 -39.16 -15.05 -7.49
C HIS A 607 -38.36 -16.03 -8.35
N TYR A 608 -38.78 -17.29 -8.41
CA TYR A 608 -38.09 -18.36 -9.13
C TYR A 608 -39.06 -19.17 -9.97
N THR A 609 -38.65 -19.48 -11.20
CA THR A 609 -39.27 -20.54 -11.99
C THR A 609 -38.63 -21.90 -11.65
N PRO A 610 -39.35 -23.03 -11.82
CA PRO A 610 -38.78 -24.36 -11.55
C PRO A 610 -37.41 -24.63 -12.18
N ASP A 611 -37.23 -24.25 -13.45
CA ASP A 611 -36.00 -24.50 -14.21
C ASP A 611 -34.78 -23.74 -13.66
N GLN A 612 -35.00 -22.60 -13.01
CA GLN A 612 -33.92 -21.81 -12.42
C GLN A 612 -33.31 -22.47 -11.17
N LEU A 613 -34.02 -23.41 -10.55
CA LEU A 613 -33.61 -24.03 -9.30
C LEU A 613 -32.94 -25.39 -9.50
N VAL A 614 -33.30 -26.13 -10.55
CA VAL A 614 -32.77 -27.48 -10.80
C VAL A 614 -31.25 -27.43 -10.98
N GLY A 615 -30.52 -28.27 -10.25
CA GLY A 615 -29.05 -28.32 -10.24
C GLY A 615 -28.38 -27.30 -9.31
N MET A 616 -29.13 -26.41 -8.66
CA MET A 616 -28.56 -25.53 -7.63
C MET A 616 -28.24 -26.31 -6.35
N LYS A 617 -27.06 -26.04 -5.78
CA LYS A 617 -26.73 -26.44 -4.40
C LYS A 617 -27.12 -25.34 -3.43
N ILE A 618 -27.94 -25.70 -2.45
CA ILE A 618 -28.55 -24.77 -1.49
C ILE A 618 -28.35 -25.28 -0.05
N ILE A 619 -28.56 -24.40 0.93
CA ILE A 619 -28.55 -24.78 2.35
C ILE A 619 -29.96 -25.18 2.77
N CYS A 620 -30.08 -26.38 3.34
CA CYS A 620 -31.32 -26.93 3.88
C CYS A 620 -31.17 -27.22 5.39
N VAL A 621 -32.13 -26.77 6.18
CA VAL A 621 -32.31 -27.16 7.59
C VAL A 621 -32.99 -28.53 7.63
N THR A 622 -32.30 -29.55 8.13
CA THR A 622 -32.75 -30.96 8.04
C THR A 622 -33.35 -31.52 9.33
N ASN A 623 -33.18 -30.86 10.47
CA ASN A 623 -33.69 -31.36 11.76
C ASN A 623 -34.95 -30.63 12.27
N LEU A 624 -35.65 -29.90 11.39
CA LEU A 624 -36.98 -29.36 11.68
C LEU A 624 -38.04 -30.47 11.63
N LYS A 625 -39.05 -30.37 12.50
CA LYS A 625 -40.22 -31.26 12.46
C LYS A 625 -40.95 -31.08 11.12
N PRO A 626 -41.26 -32.16 10.37
CA PRO A 626 -42.00 -32.03 9.11
C PRO A 626 -43.37 -31.39 9.31
N VAL A 627 -43.76 -30.52 8.37
CA VAL A 627 -45.02 -29.78 8.41
C VAL A 627 -45.79 -29.98 7.10
N LYS A 628 -47.13 -30.01 7.15
CA LYS A 628 -47.96 -30.02 5.94
C LYS A 628 -48.30 -28.60 5.52
N LEU A 629 -47.88 -28.20 4.33
CA LEU A 629 -48.18 -26.91 3.73
C LEU A 629 -49.08 -27.11 2.52
N ARG A 630 -50.33 -26.62 2.61
CA ARG A 630 -51.35 -26.74 1.54
C ARG A 630 -51.54 -28.17 1.00
N GLY A 631 -51.39 -29.16 1.87
CA GLY A 631 -51.57 -30.59 1.55
C GLY A 631 -50.28 -31.34 1.20
N GLU A 632 -49.19 -30.63 0.94
CA GLU A 632 -47.87 -31.19 0.64
C GLU A 632 -47.01 -31.26 1.91
N LEU A 633 -46.23 -32.33 2.08
CA LEU A 633 -45.32 -32.49 3.22
C LEU A 633 -44.01 -31.74 2.96
N SER A 634 -43.59 -30.88 3.87
CA SER A 634 -42.27 -30.25 3.88
C SER A 634 -41.42 -30.86 5.00
N GLN A 635 -40.28 -31.44 4.65
CA GLN A 635 -39.37 -32.18 5.53
C GLN A 635 -38.06 -31.42 5.80
N GLY A 636 -38.08 -30.10 5.63
CA GLY A 636 -36.96 -29.20 5.85
C GLY A 636 -37.33 -27.76 5.50
N MET A 637 -36.35 -26.88 5.60
CA MET A 637 -36.48 -25.46 5.24
C MET A 637 -35.24 -25.01 4.49
N ILE A 638 -35.41 -24.28 3.40
CA ILE A 638 -34.29 -23.67 2.67
C ILE A 638 -34.08 -22.24 3.16
N LEU A 639 -32.84 -21.75 3.08
CA LEU A 639 -32.51 -20.38 3.47
C LEU A 639 -32.65 -19.42 2.28
N ALA A 640 -33.25 -18.25 2.55
CA ALA A 640 -33.38 -17.17 1.58
C ALA A 640 -33.29 -15.81 2.30
N GLY A 641 -32.79 -14.79 1.60
CA GLY A 641 -32.80 -13.40 2.03
C GLY A 641 -33.78 -12.58 1.20
N GLU A 642 -34.44 -11.59 1.81
CA GLU A 642 -35.33 -10.64 1.14
C GLU A 642 -34.81 -9.22 1.34
N SER A 643 -34.66 -8.46 0.25
CA SER A 643 -34.40 -7.02 0.24
C SER A 643 -35.28 -6.37 -0.81
N ASP A 644 -35.92 -5.26 -0.49
CA ASP A 644 -36.74 -4.46 -1.43
C ASP A 644 -37.83 -5.28 -2.15
N GLY A 645 -38.42 -6.27 -1.45
CA GLY A 645 -39.44 -7.17 -2.00
C GLY A 645 -38.91 -8.22 -2.99
N VAL A 646 -37.59 -8.40 -3.08
CA VAL A 646 -36.94 -9.43 -3.92
C VAL A 646 -36.32 -10.50 -3.02
N LEU A 647 -36.84 -11.72 -3.11
CA LEU A 647 -36.34 -12.88 -2.36
C LEU A 647 -35.31 -13.65 -3.18
N LYS A 648 -34.14 -13.92 -2.58
CA LYS A 648 -33.03 -14.71 -3.16
C LYS A 648 -32.72 -15.93 -2.29
N VAL A 649 -32.73 -17.12 -2.90
CA VAL A 649 -32.28 -18.37 -2.24
C VAL A 649 -30.78 -18.34 -2.03
N VAL A 650 -30.32 -18.74 -0.85
CA VAL A 650 -28.88 -18.84 -0.52
C VAL A 650 -28.30 -20.07 -1.19
N ALA A 651 -27.53 -19.85 -2.26
CA ALA A 651 -26.77 -20.89 -2.96
C ALA A 651 -25.36 -21.02 -2.38
N VAL A 652 -24.78 -22.22 -2.50
CA VAL A 652 -23.39 -22.50 -2.10
C VAL A 652 -22.54 -22.86 -3.32
N ASP A 653 -21.23 -22.78 -3.16
CA ASP A 653 -20.27 -23.14 -4.20
C ASP A 653 -20.50 -24.57 -4.73
N GLN A 654 -20.43 -24.75 -6.05
CA GLN A 654 -20.71 -26.03 -6.69
C GLN A 654 -19.68 -27.13 -6.36
N SER A 655 -18.50 -26.79 -5.85
CA SER A 655 -17.49 -27.75 -5.39
C SER A 655 -17.85 -28.40 -4.04
N LEU A 656 -18.75 -27.81 -3.24
CA LEU A 656 -19.14 -28.36 -1.94
C LEU A 656 -19.92 -29.68 -2.11
N PRO A 657 -19.48 -30.79 -1.47
CA PRO A 657 -20.20 -32.07 -1.56
C PRO A 657 -21.61 -31.99 -0.97
N LYS A 658 -22.54 -32.75 -1.55
CA LYS A 658 -23.90 -32.92 -1.00
C LYS A 658 -23.82 -33.56 0.40
N GLY A 659 -24.66 -33.10 1.31
CA GLY A 659 -24.71 -33.62 2.68
C GLY A 659 -23.66 -33.04 3.63
N THR A 660 -22.75 -32.19 3.14
CA THR A 660 -21.83 -31.40 3.97
C THR A 660 -22.61 -30.62 5.03
N ARG A 661 -22.24 -30.77 6.30
CA ARG A 661 -22.83 -30.00 7.41
C ARG A 661 -22.18 -28.62 7.47
N ILE A 662 -23.01 -27.58 7.48
CA ILE A 662 -22.59 -26.19 7.67
C ILE A 662 -22.42 -25.95 9.18
N LYS A 663 -21.32 -25.30 9.57
CA LYS A 663 -20.97 -24.98 10.96
C LYS A 663 -20.68 -23.50 11.11
#